data_AF-A0A1A3QG55-F1
#
_entry.id   AF-A0A1A3QG55-F1
#
_cell.length_a   1.000
_cell.length_b   1.000
_cell.length_c   1.000
_cell.angle_alpha   90.00
_cell.angle_beta   90.00
_cell.angle_gamma   90.00
#
_symmetry.space_group_name_H-M   'P 1'
#
loop_
_entity.id
_entity.type
_entity.pdbx_description
1 polymer ?
#
loop_
_entity_poly.entity_id
_entity_poly.type
_entity_poly.pdbx_seq_one_letter_code
_entity_poly.pdbx_strand_id
1 'polypeptide(L)'
;MNWSAGTVRLLTEPVPWPVTDHPRTAAVSSFGISGTNAHVIVQQAPAPPAEAELPAEQPDFGLGLWPLSARTPAALRAQADRLHTHLLAHPGVDLADVAYSLATTRAHHPYRAVITGAVDGADPRDDVLGALEALRDGHPHPQLIEHHYLAHLRGKTVFVLPGQGGQYVGMGRELYAQHRVFADMVDDCDEALRPFTGWSVRDVLRQEPGAAALERVDVVQPVLFTMMVSLAEVLGSYGITPDAVIGHSQGEIAAAYIAGVFSLPEAAQIVARRSQALGELCGAGAMASVLLGAEQLEPLLQPWNNAVSISAINGPSHTIISGEPGALQEFSAACERDGIQFRQIAVDYASHCAQVEAVRERLLAELGPLNPALARIPLYSTVGQAVSGEPLDTTTMDAEYWYRNLREPVRFYDRVAERLAAGECTFVELSPHPVLAPALSDTLAQTPGRAQSTVVITLHRERRDHDSLAMALAQLHTHGHSPSWPALYPRAHTVALPTYPFDHRRYWLAPSGPSPVAALADGEEAVAASPRTLAATLATQSPQQRLDTLTAMVTATAAAVLAHPDPAGLDPDGPLKDLGIDSLTAMELRNALNRHTGLALPATVVFDHPTPAKLAGHLAELLDDPAAPPVPAAQAGTRGDDPAGNRLAHVDQAVFLTMRAVHGTQVQFIWVYDRDVNLDGLQRFQRNLGRGLLGRRVERSPIPFARDHWVMAPPRDGIDIAATPRRRSDVSAWADERVRLPVDPEWGPGWHLGMLPLEGGGAAISLVVSHTIVDGIGFVEAIADAAEGRTRDLGYPPPGSRTVRRALREDSRQTVQELPGIARALVAAARRAWPDRKQFASSIKAAPPSPGAAGTDQAVEVPALTAYIDPAQWDARAKSLGASSNSLVAGVACRLAVRVGRVRDDGKVTLRFPVSLRTEGDTRGNALTVVDVAVDPTHAATDLRDAQAKITRAILAGMENPDEEFLATFPLAAMVPKRLNRRLAGMAAGGASLPVTVSNFGDLSAAVNRPDGSDADYAYMRSYEPDIKKSTLEHIGGQLFVGSGRGNGKIFLRISAYVLGRENTKDELREIISRTLAEFDLTAEIES
;
A
#
# COMPACT_ATOMS: atom_id res chain seq x y z
N MET A 1 -1.66 57.28 -31.75
CA MET A 1 -2.64 56.26 -32.16
C MET A 1 -3.98 56.93 -32.39
N ASN A 2 -4.71 56.55 -33.44
CA ASN A 2 -6.09 56.99 -33.65
C ASN A 2 -7.05 55.95 -33.05
N TRP A 3 -7.47 56.16 -31.79
CA TRP A 3 -8.33 55.24 -31.04
C TRP A 3 -9.78 55.19 -31.55
N SER A 4 -10.21 56.20 -32.32
CA SER A 4 -11.55 56.33 -32.90
C SER A 4 -11.76 55.50 -34.17
N ALA A 5 -10.70 54.97 -34.79
CA ALA A 5 -10.76 54.23 -36.04
C ALA A 5 -10.42 52.72 -35.89
N GLY A 6 -10.26 52.21 -34.67
CA GLY A 6 -9.69 50.87 -34.40
C GLY A 6 -10.52 49.95 -33.50
N THR A 7 -10.18 48.66 -33.52
CA THR A 7 -10.82 47.53 -32.83
C THR A 7 -10.39 47.34 -31.36
N VAL A 8 -9.70 48.31 -30.76
CA VAL A 8 -9.14 48.23 -29.39
C VAL A 8 -9.71 49.36 -28.52
N ARG A 9 -10.22 49.01 -27.33
CA ARG A 9 -10.81 49.94 -26.35
C ARG A 9 -10.14 49.80 -24.99
N LEU A 10 -9.71 50.92 -24.40
CA LEU A 10 -9.18 50.95 -23.03
C LEU A 10 -10.30 50.76 -21.99
N LEU A 11 -10.03 49.99 -20.94
CA LEU A 11 -10.92 49.82 -19.80
C LEU A 11 -10.62 50.89 -18.75
N THR A 12 -11.49 51.91 -18.62
CA THR A 12 -11.36 52.99 -17.62
C THR A 12 -12.22 52.78 -16.37
N GLU A 13 -13.08 51.76 -16.39
CA GLU A 13 -13.94 51.30 -15.29
C GLU A 13 -14.15 49.77 -15.44
N PRO A 14 -14.59 49.04 -14.39
CA PRO A 14 -14.93 47.64 -14.51
C PRO A 14 -16.09 47.44 -15.50
N VAL A 15 -15.92 46.57 -16.50
CA VAL A 15 -16.96 46.28 -17.50
C VAL A 15 -17.29 44.79 -17.45
N PRO A 16 -18.58 44.39 -17.51
CA PRO A 16 -18.96 42.98 -17.60
C PRO A 16 -18.30 42.30 -18.81
N TRP A 17 -17.69 41.13 -18.58
CA TRP A 17 -17.12 40.34 -19.67
C TRP A 17 -18.24 39.63 -20.43
N PRO A 18 -18.45 39.92 -21.74
CA PRO A 18 -19.54 39.31 -22.51
C PRO A 18 -19.45 37.78 -22.50
N VAL A 19 -20.60 37.13 -22.35
CA VAL A 19 -20.73 35.68 -22.48
C VAL A 19 -20.90 35.36 -23.97
N THR A 20 -20.07 34.46 -24.47
CA THR A 20 -20.05 34.01 -25.87
C THR A 20 -20.09 32.48 -25.92
N ASP A 21 -20.32 31.91 -27.10
CA ASP A 21 -20.29 30.45 -27.32
C ASP A 21 -18.88 29.83 -27.18
N HIS A 22 -17.88 30.66 -26.92
CA HIS A 22 -16.49 30.29 -26.67
C HIS A 22 -16.07 30.71 -25.25
N PRO A 23 -15.12 29.99 -24.62
CA PRO A 23 -14.61 30.35 -23.30
C PRO A 23 -13.96 31.75 -23.33
N ARG A 24 -14.14 32.51 -22.25
CA ARG A 24 -13.54 33.85 -22.13
C ARG A 24 -12.04 33.76 -22.31
N THR A 25 -11.50 34.58 -23.20
CA THR A 25 -10.08 34.56 -23.59
C THR A 25 -9.52 35.98 -23.49
N ALA A 26 -8.44 36.14 -22.73
CA ALA A 26 -7.69 37.39 -22.62
C ALA A 26 -6.23 37.16 -23.04
N ALA A 27 -5.51 38.24 -23.28
CA ALA A 27 -4.08 38.18 -23.47
C ALA A 27 -3.34 39.17 -22.55
N VAL A 28 -2.19 38.76 -22.05
CA VAL A 28 -1.31 39.55 -21.19
C VAL A 28 0.02 39.73 -21.92
N SER A 29 0.42 40.98 -22.14
CA SER A 29 1.74 41.30 -22.72
C SER A 29 2.66 41.91 -21.66
N SER A 30 3.94 41.53 -21.67
CA SER A 30 5.00 42.17 -20.90
C SER A 30 6.23 42.40 -21.77
N PHE A 31 6.81 43.59 -21.71
CA PHE A 31 7.92 44.00 -22.57
C PHE A 31 9.07 44.49 -21.68
N GLY A 32 10.07 43.62 -21.48
CA GLY A 32 11.22 43.90 -20.62
C GLY A 32 12.18 44.91 -21.23
N ILE A 33 12.87 45.69 -20.40
CA ILE A 33 13.81 46.73 -20.86
C ILE A 33 15.00 46.17 -21.67
N SER A 34 15.30 44.87 -21.51
CA SER A 34 16.32 44.15 -22.30
C SER A 34 15.87 43.89 -23.74
N GLY A 35 14.59 44.11 -24.07
CA GLY A 35 13.99 43.80 -25.37
C GLY A 35 13.27 42.46 -25.43
N THR A 36 13.24 41.67 -24.36
CA THR A 36 12.48 40.40 -24.30
C THR A 36 10.99 40.70 -24.11
N ASN A 37 10.17 40.24 -25.05
CA ASN A 37 8.73 40.44 -25.08
C ASN A 37 8.02 39.10 -24.84
N ALA A 38 7.10 39.07 -23.88
CA ALA A 38 6.21 37.93 -23.62
C ALA A 38 4.77 38.32 -23.92
N HIS A 39 4.01 37.41 -24.54
CA HIS A 39 2.58 37.55 -24.79
C HIS A 39 1.88 36.23 -24.49
N VAL A 40 1.02 36.22 -23.48
CA VAL A 40 0.33 35.04 -22.97
C VAL A 40 -1.14 35.15 -23.27
N ILE A 41 -1.73 34.09 -23.83
CA ILE A 41 -3.18 33.97 -24.00
C ILE A 41 -3.74 33.12 -22.86
N VAL A 42 -4.66 33.69 -22.08
CA VAL A 42 -5.30 33.02 -20.94
C VAL A 42 -6.75 32.75 -21.29
N GLN A 43 -7.17 31.50 -21.09
CA GLN A 43 -8.55 31.08 -21.31
C GLN A 43 -9.20 30.63 -20.00
N GLN A 44 -10.49 30.88 -19.85
CA GLN A 44 -11.30 30.39 -18.74
C GLN A 44 -11.22 28.86 -18.63
N ALA A 45 -11.02 28.35 -17.41
CA ALA A 45 -11.01 26.91 -17.15
C ALA A 45 -12.35 26.26 -17.60
N PRO A 46 -12.31 25.03 -18.15
CA PRO A 46 -13.53 24.33 -18.53
C PRO A 46 -14.44 24.19 -17.30
N ALA A 47 -15.75 24.36 -17.52
CA ALA A 47 -16.70 24.07 -16.46
C ALA A 47 -16.55 22.60 -16.05
N PRO A 48 -16.46 22.29 -14.74
CA PRO A 48 -16.48 20.89 -14.33
C PRO A 48 -17.74 20.24 -14.89
N PRO A 49 -17.66 18.98 -15.37
CA PRO A 49 -18.84 18.27 -15.84
C PRO A 49 -19.90 18.30 -14.74
N ALA A 50 -21.16 18.57 -15.11
CA ALA A 50 -22.26 18.47 -14.16
C ALA A 50 -22.23 17.07 -13.54
N GLU A 51 -21.98 16.99 -12.24
CA GLU A 51 -21.93 15.71 -11.54
C GLU A 51 -23.27 15.01 -11.75
N ALA A 52 -23.21 13.76 -12.22
CA ALA A 52 -24.37 12.92 -12.23
C ALA A 52 -24.79 12.75 -10.78
N GLU A 53 -25.97 13.27 -10.40
CA GLU A 53 -26.57 13.04 -9.09
C GLU A 53 -26.52 11.53 -8.83
N LEU A 54 -25.64 11.11 -7.91
CA LEU A 54 -25.68 9.75 -7.38
C LEU A 54 -27.09 9.56 -6.82
N PRO A 55 -27.79 8.46 -7.16
CA PRO A 55 -29.15 8.25 -6.67
C PRO A 55 -29.19 8.42 -5.15
N ALA A 56 -30.10 9.26 -4.67
CA ALA A 56 -30.34 9.49 -3.26
C ALA A 56 -30.94 8.24 -2.61
N GLU A 57 -30.11 7.24 -2.33
CA GLU A 57 -30.48 6.13 -1.47
C GLU A 57 -29.53 6.07 -0.28
N GLN A 58 -30.01 6.71 0.79
CA GLN A 58 -29.81 6.40 2.21
C GLN A 58 -28.90 7.33 3.04
N PRO A 59 -29.24 7.57 4.32
CA PRO A 59 -28.56 8.54 5.16
C PRO A 59 -27.13 8.10 5.48
N ASP A 60 -26.20 9.05 5.38
CA ASP A 60 -24.84 8.93 5.86
C ASP A 60 -24.86 9.07 7.39
N PHE A 61 -24.11 8.24 8.12
CA PHE A 61 -23.94 8.41 9.57
C PHE A 61 -23.34 9.79 9.87
N GLY A 62 -22.62 10.41 8.93
CA GLY A 62 -22.38 11.86 8.89
C GLY A 62 -21.64 12.40 10.11
N LEU A 63 -20.43 11.90 10.39
CA LEU A 63 -19.62 12.32 11.54
C LEU A 63 -18.92 13.67 11.26
N GLY A 64 -19.23 14.70 12.05
CA GLY A 64 -18.59 16.02 11.94
C GLY A 64 -17.28 16.10 12.72
N LEU A 65 -16.15 15.97 12.03
CA LEU A 65 -14.79 16.09 12.56
C LEU A 65 -13.99 17.17 11.81
N TRP A 66 -13.67 18.28 12.47
CA TRP A 66 -12.85 19.36 11.91
C TRP A 66 -11.46 19.37 12.56
N PRO A 67 -10.44 18.73 11.92
CA PRO A 67 -9.09 18.70 12.45
C PRO A 67 -8.35 20.03 12.21
N LEU A 68 -7.67 20.53 13.24
CA LEU A 68 -6.72 21.63 13.16
C LEU A 68 -5.37 21.15 13.68
N SER A 69 -4.28 21.66 13.11
CA SER A 69 -2.96 21.40 13.67
C SER A 69 -1.97 22.52 13.41
N ALA A 70 -0.98 22.63 14.29
CA ALA A 70 0.14 23.56 14.12
C ALA A 70 1.43 23.05 14.76
N ARG A 71 2.55 23.72 14.46
CA ARG A 71 3.87 23.41 15.04
C ARG A 71 4.10 24.02 16.42
N THR A 72 3.27 24.98 16.83
CA THR A 72 3.34 25.62 18.15
C THR A 72 1.92 25.85 18.70
N PRO A 73 1.74 25.96 20.03
CA PRO A 73 0.44 26.29 20.61
C PRO A 73 -0.11 27.64 20.12
N ALA A 74 0.76 28.64 19.95
CA ALA A 74 0.37 29.96 19.45
C ALA A 74 -0.16 29.89 18.01
N ALA A 75 0.51 29.13 17.14
CA ALA A 75 0.05 28.94 15.76
C ALA A 75 -1.26 28.14 15.69
N LEU A 76 -1.51 27.20 16.60
CA LEU A 76 -2.78 26.46 16.64
C LEU A 76 -3.96 27.41 16.96
N ARG A 77 -3.78 28.28 17.96
CA ARG A 77 -4.76 29.31 18.33
C ARG A 77 -5.01 30.31 17.21
N ALA A 78 -3.95 30.77 16.55
CA ALA A 78 -4.07 31.68 15.41
C ALA A 78 -4.74 30.99 14.19
N GLN A 79 -4.56 29.68 14.03
CA GLN A 79 -5.25 28.92 12.99
C GLN A 79 -6.75 28.81 13.29
N ALA A 80 -7.12 28.59 14.56
CA ALA A 80 -8.50 28.60 15.01
C ALA A 80 -9.18 29.96 14.72
N ASP A 81 -8.52 31.06 15.06
CA ASP A 81 -9.01 32.43 14.80
C ASP A 81 -9.21 32.73 13.30
N ARG A 82 -8.25 32.30 12.46
CA ARG A 82 -8.37 32.46 11.01
C ARG A 82 -9.53 31.65 10.44
N LEU A 83 -9.71 30.42 10.89
CA LEU A 83 -10.82 29.57 10.44
C LEU A 83 -12.16 30.14 10.92
N HIS A 84 -12.25 30.58 12.18
CA HIS A 84 -13.42 31.24 12.74
C HIS A 84 -13.85 32.45 11.90
N THR A 85 -12.91 33.37 11.65
CA THR A 85 -13.14 34.55 10.80
C THR A 85 -13.58 34.17 9.37
N HIS A 86 -12.98 33.13 8.81
CA HIS A 86 -13.32 32.65 7.47
C HIS A 86 -14.75 32.10 7.40
N LEU A 87 -15.18 31.31 8.39
CA LEU A 87 -16.52 30.74 8.43
C LEU A 87 -17.62 31.79 8.66
N LEU A 88 -17.33 32.85 9.43
CA LEU A 88 -18.23 34.01 9.56
C LEU A 88 -18.39 34.78 8.25
N ALA A 89 -17.30 34.93 7.49
CA ALA A 89 -17.32 35.62 6.20
C ALA A 89 -18.00 34.82 5.07
N HIS A 90 -18.11 33.49 5.22
CA HIS A 90 -18.65 32.58 4.20
C HIS A 90 -19.76 31.68 4.78
N PRO A 91 -20.92 32.22 5.16
CA PRO A 91 -21.97 31.44 5.83
C PRO A 91 -22.57 30.32 4.95
N GLY A 92 -22.41 30.39 3.62
CA GLY A 92 -22.91 29.40 2.67
C GLY A 92 -21.98 28.24 2.35
N VAL A 93 -20.78 28.14 2.96
CA VAL A 93 -19.85 27.02 2.72
C VAL A 93 -20.33 25.75 3.43
N ASP A 94 -20.33 24.60 2.77
CA ASP A 94 -20.69 23.33 3.43
C ASP A 94 -19.63 22.96 4.51
N LEU A 95 -20.08 22.63 5.72
CA LEU A 95 -19.17 22.26 6.80
C LEU A 95 -18.53 20.88 6.60
N ALA A 96 -19.17 19.96 5.87
CA ALA A 96 -18.58 18.69 5.49
C ALA A 96 -17.39 18.90 4.55
N ASP A 97 -17.53 19.82 3.58
CA ASP A 97 -16.43 20.22 2.69
C ASP A 97 -15.30 20.89 3.47
N VAL A 98 -15.62 21.73 4.46
CA VAL A 98 -14.61 22.34 5.35
C VAL A 98 -13.87 21.26 6.13
N ALA A 99 -14.57 20.30 6.73
CA ALA A 99 -13.97 19.18 7.46
C ALA A 99 -13.04 18.35 6.57
N TYR A 100 -13.55 17.94 5.41
CA TYR A 100 -12.79 17.18 4.43
C TYR A 100 -11.56 17.94 3.94
N SER A 101 -11.69 19.24 3.69
CA SER A 101 -10.59 20.10 3.26
C SER A 101 -9.53 20.26 4.33
N LEU A 102 -9.92 20.49 5.59
CA LEU A 102 -9.00 20.52 6.73
C LEU A 102 -8.24 19.18 6.86
N ALA A 103 -8.94 18.07 6.65
CA ALA A 103 -8.38 16.74 6.81
C ALA A 103 -7.43 16.31 5.67
N THR A 104 -7.72 16.70 4.42
CA THR A 104 -7.03 16.16 3.23
C THR A 104 -6.10 17.15 2.53
N THR A 105 -6.30 18.45 2.71
CA THR A 105 -5.50 19.50 2.03
C THR A 105 -4.48 20.18 2.95
N ARG A 106 -4.48 19.84 4.24
CA ARG A 106 -3.58 20.41 5.26
C ARG A 106 -2.63 19.35 5.82
N ALA A 107 -1.44 19.79 6.21
CA ALA A 107 -0.50 18.93 6.94
C ALA A 107 -0.94 18.77 8.40
N HIS A 108 -0.73 17.57 8.96
CA HIS A 108 -1.08 17.22 10.34
C HIS A 108 0.12 17.35 11.28
N HIS A 109 0.28 18.51 11.89
CA HIS A 109 1.39 18.88 12.78
C HIS A 109 1.26 18.31 14.22
N PRO A 110 2.30 18.46 15.08
CA PRO A 110 2.31 17.92 16.45
C PRO A 110 1.22 18.45 17.39
N TYR A 111 0.93 19.75 17.38
CA TYR A 111 -0.17 20.29 18.20
C TYR A 111 -1.45 20.10 17.42
N ARG A 112 -2.31 19.19 17.87
CA ARG A 112 -3.55 18.79 17.18
C ARG A 112 -4.75 19.18 18.01
N ALA A 113 -5.77 19.68 17.34
CA ALA A 113 -7.11 19.86 17.87
C ALA A 113 -8.11 19.24 16.91
N VAL A 114 -9.18 18.65 17.43
CA VAL A 114 -10.33 18.22 16.62
C VAL A 114 -11.58 18.77 17.28
N ILE A 115 -12.41 19.41 16.47
CA ILE A 115 -13.75 19.82 16.84
C ILE A 115 -14.73 18.75 16.37
N THR A 116 -15.61 18.30 17.24
CA THR A 116 -16.67 17.31 16.95
C THR A 116 -18.03 18.01 16.88
N GLY A 117 -18.85 17.72 15.87
CA GLY A 117 -20.19 18.33 15.75
C GLY A 117 -21.21 17.57 16.58
N ALA A 118 -22.07 18.27 17.35
CA ALA A 118 -23.23 17.64 17.96
C ALA A 118 -24.43 17.69 17.01
N VAL A 119 -25.16 16.57 16.91
CA VAL A 119 -26.36 16.48 16.05
C VAL A 119 -27.58 17.23 16.64
N ASP A 120 -27.52 17.72 17.91
CA ASP A 120 -28.64 18.39 18.62
C ASP A 120 -28.50 19.92 18.70
N GLY A 121 -27.43 20.50 18.17
CA GLY A 121 -27.30 21.95 18.05
C GLY A 121 -28.37 22.51 17.11
N ALA A 122 -28.94 23.67 17.44
CA ALA A 122 -29.88 24.36 16.55
C ALA A 122 -29.26 24.68 15.18
N ASP A 123 -27.93 24.87 15.14
CA ASP A 123 -27.08 24.98 13.95
C ASP A 123 -25.68 24.40 14.24
N PRO A 124 -25.24 23.32 13.54
CA PRO A 124 -23.88 22.78 13.65
C PRO A 124 -22.76 23.80 13.41
N ARG A 125 -23.05 24.90 12.71
CA ARG A 125 -22.09 25.99 12.51
C ARG A 125 -21.79 26.74 13.80
N ASP A 126 -22.81 27.01 14.61
CA ASP A 126 -22.65 27.75 15.87
C ASP A 126 -21.78 26.97 16.85
N ASP A 127 -21.97 25.64 16.90
CA ASP A 127 -21.16 24.70 17.68
C ASP A 127 -19.68 24.75 17.25
N VAL A 128 -19.42 24.68 15.93
CA VAL A 128 -18.04 24.77 15.39
C VAL A 128 -17.43 26.13 15.69
N LEU A 129 -18.17 27.21 15.53
CA LEU A 129 -17.69 28.56 15.82
C LEU A 129 -17.35 28.70 17.31
N GLY A 130 -18.23 28.26 18.21
CA GLY A 130 -18.00 28.29 19.65
C GLY A 130 -16.77 27.48 20.08
N ALA A 131 -16.57 26.29 19.49
CA ALA A 131 -15.38 25.48 19.74
C ALA A 131 -14.08 26.12 19.18
N LEU A 132 -14.15 26.83 18.04
CA LEU A 132 -13.02 27.59 17.50
C LEU A 132 -12.67 28.80 18.37
N GLU A 133 -13.66 29.50 18.91
CA GLU A 133 -13.44 30.59 19.88
C GLU A 133 -12.79 30.07 21.16
N ALA A 134 -13.28 28.94 21.68
CA ALA A 134 -12.68 28.29 22.84
C ALA A 134 -11.21 27.89 22.57
N LEU A 135 -10.92 27.30 21.39
CA LEU A 135 -9.56 26.94 21.00
C LEU A 135 -8.65 28.17 20.84
N ARG A 136 -9.14 29.25 20.22
CA ARG A 136 -8.42 30.52 20.09
C ARG A 136 -8.01 31.05 21.48
N ASP A 137 -8.97 31.11 22.39
CA ASP A 137 -8.79 31.70 23.72
C ASP A 137 -8.09 30.73 24.69
N GLY A 138 -8.08 29.43 24.39
CA GLY A 138 -7.51 28.38 25.23
C GLY A 138 -8.39 27.97 26.37
N HIS A 139 -9.70 28.07 26.18
CA HIS A 139 -10.70 27.59 27.11
C HIS A 139 -11.10 26.16 26.74
N PRO A 140 -11.40 25.29 27.72
CA PRO A 140 -11.94 23.98 27.45
C PRO A 140 -13.33 24.10 26.81
N HIS A 141 -13.65 23.18 25.89
CA HIS A 141 -14.96 23.08 25.27
C HIS A 141 -15.37 21.60 25.14
N PRO A 142 -16.64 21.22 25.38
CA PRO A 142 -17.06 19.81 25.36
C PRO A 142 -16.80 19.08 24.04
N GLN A 143 -16.85 19.82 22.92
CA GLN A 143 -16.63 19.32 21.57
C GLN A 143 -15.19 19.49 21.08
N LEU A 144 -14.27 19.97 21.91
CA LEU A 144 -12.88 20.24 21.54
C LEU A 144 -11.95 19.23 22.20
N ILE A 145 -11.20 18.49 21.38
CA ILE A 145 -10.18 17.55 21.83
C ILE A 145 -8.82 18.05 21.35
N GLU A 146 -7.89 18.26 22.28
CA GLU A 146 -6.53 18.73 22.00
C GLU A 146 -5.49 17.73 22.48
N HIS A 147 -4.38 17.60 21.74
CA HIS A 147 -3.21 16.84 22.18
C HIS A 147 -1.92 17.39 21.58
N HIS A 148 -0.83 17.28 22.33
CA HIS A 148 0.51 17.46 21.79
C HIS A 148 1.11 16.10 21.43
N TYR A 149 1.04 15.78 20.14
CA TYR A 149 1.46 14.52 19.57
C TYR A 149 2.96 14.50 19.24
N LEU A 150 3.66 13.50 19.78
CA LEU A 150 5.08 13.26 19.53
C LEU A 150 5.25 12.04 18.62
N ALA A 151 5.48 12.26 17.33
CA ALA A 151 5.51 11.19 16.31
C ALA A 151 6.50 10.06 16.58
N HIS A 152 7.65 10.36 17.21
CA HIS A 152 8.67 9.37 17.58
C HIS A 152 8.28 8.48 18.78
N LEU A 153 7.20 8.83 19.48
CA LEU A 153 6.61 8.09 20.60
C LEU A 153 5.18 7.61 20.27
N ARG A 154 4.87 7.40 18.98
CA ARG A 154 3.55 6.92 18.57
C ARG A 154 3.22 5.59 19.27
N GLY A 155 2.14 5.58 20.03
CA GLY A 155 1.69 4.40 20.74
C GLY A 155 1.13 3.32 19.82
N LYS A 156 1.17 2.07 20.28
CA LYS A 156 0.45 0.96 19.62
C LYS A 156 -1.04 1.03 19.94
N THR A 157 -1.91 0.76 18.98
CA THR A 157 -3.36 0.66 19.21
C THR A 157 -3.69 -0.69 19.82
N VAL A 158 -4.31 -0.70 21.00
CA VAL A 158 -4.72 -1.94 21.68
C VAL A 158 -6.23 -1.93 21.84
N PHE A 159 -6.93 -2.84 21.17
CA PHE A 159 -8.36 -2.98 21.39
C PHE A 159 -8.61 -3.76 22.68
N VAL A 160 -9.42 -3.18 23.56
CA VAL A 160 -9.81 -3.75 24.84
C VAL A 160 -11.27 -4.16 24.77
N LEU A 161 -11.53 -5.44 24.99
CA LEU A 161 -12.85 -6.05 24.89
C LEU A 161 -13.35 -6.39 26.30
N PRO A 162 -14.23 -5.57 26.90
CA PRO A 162 -14.67 -5.78 28.27
C PRO A 162 -15.63 -6.96 28.43
N GLY A 163 -15.82 -7.36 29.69
CA GLY A 163 -16.84 -8.34 30.08
C GLY A 163 -18.25 -7.75 30.15
N GLN A 164 -19.08 -8.30 31.04
CA GLN A 164 -20.42 -7.81 31.30
C GLN A 164 -20.42 -6.54 32.17
N GLY A 165 -21.39 -5.64 31.97
CA GLY A 165 -21.61 -4.45 32.81
C GLY A 165 -21.90 -3.17 32.04
N GLY A 166 -21.55 -3.12 30.75
CA GLY A 166 -21.77 -1.95 29.89
C GLY A 166 -23.14 -1.91 29.20
N GLN A 167 -23.93 -2.98 29.27
CA GLN A 167 -25.21 -3.09 28.57
C GLN A 167 -26.27 -2.12 29.12
N TYR A 168 -27.09 -1.57 28.24
CA TYR A 168 -28.29 -0.81 28.58
C TYR A 168 -29.32 -0.90 27.45
N VAL A 169 -30.59 -0.69 27.78
CA VAL A 169 -31.68 -0.72 26.80
C VAL A 169 -31.50 0.42 25.79
N GLY A 170 -31.43 0.08 24.50
CA GLY A 170 -31.28 1.05 23.41
C GLY A 170 -29.86 1.31 22.93
N MET A 171 -28.86 0.63 23.51
CA MET A 171 -27.47 0.69 23.01
C MET A 171 -27.37 0.29 21.53
N GLY A 172 -26.56 1.02 20.75
CA GLY A 172 -26.29 0.69 19.35
C GLY A 172 -27.49 0.84 18.41
N ARG A 173 -28.65 1.31 18.87
CA ARG A 173 -29.86 1.42 18.05
C ARG A 173 -29.71 2.49 16.98
N GLU A 174 -29.06 3.60 17.31
CA GLU A 174 -28.78 4.67 16.36
C GLU A 174 -27.77 4.20 15.31
N LEU A 175 -26.69 3.54 15.73
CA LEU A 175 -25.73 2.92 14.82
C LEU A 175 -26.37 1.89 13.90
N TYR A 176 -27.24 1.02 14.41
CA TYR A 176 -27.94 0.05 13.57
C TYR A 176 -28.84 0.72 12.53
N ALA A 177 -29.50 1.82 12.88
CA ALA A 177 -30.40 2.53 11.98
C ALA A 177 -29.67 3.35 10.90
N GLN A 178 -28.47 3.83 11.17
CA GLN A 178 -27.81 4.87 10.37
C GLN A 178 -26.40 4.50 9.89
N HIS A 179 -25.77 3.46 10.42
CA HIS A 179 -24.42 3.04 10.05
C HIS A 179 -24.41 1.63 9.44
N ARG A 180 -24.31 1.56 8.11
CA ARG A 180 -24.43 0.30 7.35
C ARG A 180 -23.48 -0.81 7.80
N VAL A 181 -22.20 -0.52 8.02
CA VAL A 181 -21.23 -1.55 8.45
C VAL A 181 -21.60 -2.16 9.80
N PHE A 182 -22.11 -1.33 10.71
CA PHE A 182 -22.58 -1.80 12.02
C PHE A 182 -23.82 -2.67 11.85
N ALA A 183 -24.79 -2.22 11.05
CA ALA A 183 -26.02 -2.96 10.78
C ALA A 183 -25.75 -4.32 10.11
N ASP A 184 -24.88 -4.35 9.08
CA ASP A 184 -24.49 -5.57 8.38
C ASP A 184 -23.83 -6.57 9.36
N MET A 185 -22.93 -6.11 10.24
CA MET A 185 -22.29 -6.98 11.24
C MET A 185 -23.26 -7.48 12.32
N VAL A 186 -24.21 -6.65 12.76
CA VAL A 186 -25.28 -7.08 13.68
C VAL A 186 -26.14 -8.16 13.04
N ASP A 187 -26.49 -8.01 11.76
CA ASP A 187 -27.27 -8.99 11.01
C ASP A 187 -26.49 -10.31 10.82
N ASP A 188 -25.18 -10.25 10.55
CA ASP A 188 -24.32 -11.44 10.47
C ASP A 188 -24.19 -12.16 11.83
N CYS A 189 -24.05 -11.40 12.93
CA CYS A 189 -24.08 -11.95 14.29
C CYS A 189 -25.44 -12.59 14.61
N ASP A 190 -26.53 -11.99 14.17
CA ASP A 190 -27.88 -12.53 14.34
C ASP A 190 -28.05 -13.88 13.63
N GLU A 191 -27.59 -14.00 12.38
CA GLU A 191 -27.60 -15.27 11.65
C GLU A 191 -26.73 -16.33 12.36
N ALA A 192 -25.55 -15.94 12.86
CA ALA A 192 -24.61 -16.85 13.52
C ALA A 192 -25.09 -17.32 14.91
N LEU A 193 -25.77 -16.47 15.67
CA LEU A 193 -26.22 -16.76 17.04
C LEU A 193 -27.53 -17.54 17.09
N ARG A 194 -28.47 -17.27 16.17
CA ARG A 194 -29.81 -17.89 16.15
C ARG A 194 -29.83 -19.42 16.30
N PRO A 195 -28.96 -20.20 15.64
CA PRO A 195 -28.93 -21.66 15.80
C PRO A 195 -28.66 -22.13 17.24
N PHE A 196 -27.99 -21.30 18.04
CA PHE A 196 -27.62 -21.63 19.42
C PHE A 196 -28.57 -21.01 20.44
N THR A 197 -29.02 -19.77 20.20
CA THR A 197 -29.81 -18.99 21.16
C THR A 197 -31.32 -19.19 21.03
N GLY A 198 -31.83 -19.45 19.83
CA GLY A 198 -33.26 -19.53 19.54
C GLY A 198 -34.00 -18.17 19.53
N TRP A 199 -33.28 -17.06 19.69
CA TRP A 199 -33.81 -15.69 19.64
C TRP A 199 -32.90 -14.78 18.79
N SER A 200 -33.40 -13.60 18.42
CA SER A 200 -32.72 -12.67 17.51
C SER A 200 -32.05 -11.52 18.27
N VAL A 201 -30.73 -11.35 18.11
CA VAL A 201 -29.96 -10.24 18.70
C VAL A 201 -30.30 -8.91 18.08
N ARG A 202 -30.62 -8.90 16.78
CA ARG A 202 -31.16 -7.73 16.10
C ARG A 202 -32.44 -7.23 16.77
N ASP A 203 -33.37 -8.14 17.06
CA ASP A 203 -34.66 -7.77 17.66
C ASP A 203 -34.48 -7.22 19.08
N VAL A 204 -33.49 -7.72 19.84
CA VAL A 204 -33.11 -7.19 21.16
C VAL A 204 -32.56 -5.76 21.05
N LEU A 205 -31.63 -5.49 20.13
CA LEU A 205 -31.07 -4.14 19.94
C LEU A 205 -32.13 -3.14 19.45
N ARG A 206 -33.05 -3.60 18.58
CA ARG A 206 -34.16 -2.79 18.08
C ARG A 206 -35.30 -2.61 19.07
N GLN A 207 -35.35 -3.41 20.14
CA GLN A 207 -36.44 -3.45 21.11
C GLN A 207 -37.79 -3.82 20.46
N GLU A 208 -37.76 -4.80 19.55
CA GLU A 208 -38.99 -5.29 18.94
C GLU A 208 -39.92 -5.95 19.99
N PRO A 209 -41.25 -5.85 19.83
CA PRO A 209 -42.18 -6.51 20.74
C PRO A 209 -41.92 -8.03 20.81
N GLY A 210 -41.69 -8.55 22.02
CA GLY A 210 -41.38 -9.97 22.24
C GLY A 210 -39.89 -10.33 22.14
N ALA A 211 -39.00 -9.36 21.96
CA ALA A 211 -37.56 -9.57 22.06
C ALA A 211 -37.14 -10.10 23.44
N ALA A 212 -36.04 -10.85 23.47
CA ALA A 212 -35.52 -11.42 24.71
C ALA A 212 -35.08 -10.33 25.69
N ALA A 213 -35.38 -10.55 26.97
CA ALA A 213 -35.08 -9.63 28.08
C ALA A 213 -33.55 -9.45 28.27
N LEU A 214 -33.08 -8.19 28.24
CA LEU A 214 -31.66 -7.78 28.39
C LEU A 214 -31.19 -7.80 29.86
N GLU A 215 -31.84 -8.59 30.71
CA GLU A 215 -31.44 -8.87 32.09
C GLU A 215 -30.88 -10.30 32.24
N ARG A 216 -31.21 -11.19 31.30
CA ARG A 216 -30.76 -12.58 31.33
C ARG A 216 -29.33 -12.72 30.83
N VAL A 217 -28.48 -13.45 31.56
CA VAL A 217 -27.07 -13.68 31.16
C VAL A 217 -26.93 -14.30 29.77
N ASP A 218 -27.83 -15.25 29.44
CA ASP A 218 -27.86 -15.93 28.14
C ASP A 218 -28.31 -15.03 26.99
N VAL A 219 -28.75 -13.80 27.28
CA VAL A 219 -29.05 -12.73 26.32
C VAL A 219 -27.95 -11.66 26.33
N VAL A 220 -27.56 -11.19 27.52
CA VAL A 220 -26.59 -10.10 27.70
C VAL A 220 -25.23 -10.42 27.08
N GLN A 221 -24.70 -11.62 27.29
CA GLN A 221 -23.37 -11.99 26.79
C GLN A 221 -23.31 -12.00 25.24
N PRO A 222 -24.21 -12.71 24.51
CA PRO A 222 -24.23 -12.64 23.06
C PRO A 222 -24.50 -11.24 22.47
N VAL A 223 -25.35 -10.43 23.12
CA VAL A 223 -25.60 -9.05 22.68
C VAL A 223 -24.34 -8.19 22.84
N LEU A 224 -23.63 -8.30 23.97
CA LEU A 224 -22.37 -7.58 24.18
C LEU A 224 -21.27 -8.04 23.21
N PHE A 225 -21.16 -9.34 22.93
CA PHE A 225 -20.28 -9.85 21.88
C PHE A 225 -20.58 -9.18 20.55
N THR A 226 -21.86 -9.12 20.16
CA THR A 226 -22.32 -8.46 18.93
C THR A 226 -21.94 -6.98 18.89
N MET A 227 -22.12 -6.25 19.99
CA MET A 227 -21.70 -4.84 20.09
C MET A 227 -20.19 -4.67 19.89
N MET A 228 -19.37 -5.48 20.59
CA MET A 228 -17.91 -5.39 20.54
C MET A 228 -17.37 -5.62 19.12
N VAL A 229 -17.84 -6.68 18.45
CA VAL A 229 -17.37 -7.02 17.09
C VAL A 229 -17.89 -6.03 16.05
N SER A 230 -19.12 -5.52 16.21
CA SER A 230 -19.68 -4.51 15.31
C SER A 230 -18.97 -3.16 15.43
N LEU A 231 -18.58 -2.75 16.64
CA LEU A 231 -17.76 -1.55 16.85
C LEU A 231 -16.35 -1.72 16.27
N ALA A 232 -15.76 -2.92 16.37
CA ALA A 232 -14.48 -3.21 15.75
C ALA A 232 -14.53 -3.06 14.21
N GLU A 233 -15.59 -3.57 13.57
CA GLU A 233 -15.81 -3.43 12.12
C GLU A 233 -16.05 -1.98 11.71
N VAL A 234 -16.79 -1.20 12.50
CA VAL A 234 -16.96 0.24 12.26
C VAL A 234 -15.61 0.97 12.27
N LEU A 235 -14.80 0.78 13.30
CA LEU A 235 -13.45 1.39 13.35
C LEU A 235 -12.57 0.91 12.19
N GLY A 236 -12.63 -0.38 11.85
CA GLY A 236 -11.93 -0.96 10.71
C GLY A 236 -12.34 -0.35 9.37
N SER A 237 -13.63 -0.01 9.19
CA SER A 237 -14.14 0.66 7.99
C SER A 237 -13.59 2.08 7.81
N TYR A 238 -13.20 2.72 8.92
CA TYR A 238 -12.46 3.99 8.91
C TYR A 238 -10.94 3.80 8.89
N GLY A 239 -10.42 2.58 8.69
CA GLY A 239 -9.00 2.29 8.62
C GLY A 239 -8.29 2.25 9.98
N ILE A 240 -9.02 2.21 11.09
CA ILE A 240 -8.46 2.04 12.44
C ILE A 240 -8.37 0.55 12.75
N THR A 241 -7.14 0.02 12.80
CA THR A 241 -6.87 -1.39 13.10
C THR A 241 -6.02 -1.53 14.37
N PRO A 242 -6.23 -2.58 15.19
CA PRO A 242 -5.43 -2.81 16.38
C PRO A 242 -4.07 -3.45 16.06
N ASP A 243 -3.05 -3.05 16.80
CA ASP A 243 -1.75 -3.72 16.86
C ASP A 243 -1.78 -4.93 17.81
N ALA A 244 -2.72 -4.95 18.76
CA ALA A 244 -2.96 -6.04 19.70
C ALA A 244 -4.40 -6.01 20.24
N VAL A 245 -4.87 -7.15 20.76
CA VAL A 245 -6.17 -7.25 21.46
C VAL A 245 -6.00 -7.82 22.86
N ILE A 246 -6.80 -7.32 23.80
CA ILE A 246 -6.91 -7.82 25.17
C ILE A 246 -8.39 -7.99 25.50
N GLY A 247 -8.79 -9.19 25.90
CA GLY A 247 -10.15 -9.47 26.34
C GLY A 247 -10.25 -9.64 27.85
N HIS A 248 -11.37 -9.20 28.43
CA HIS A 248 -11.69 -9.39 29.84
C HIS A 248 -12.83 -10.39 30.01
N SER A 249 -12.57 -11.53 30.67
CA SER A 249 -13.54 -12.62 30.82
C SER A 249 -14.15 -13.01 29.46
N GLN A 250 -15.47 -12.95 29.30
CA GLN A 250 -16.15 -13.26 28.03
C GLN A 250 -15.75 -12.33 26.87
N GLY A 251 -15.22 -11.13 27.15
CA GLY A 251 -14.72 -10.22 26.11
C GLY A 251 -13.55 -10.82 25.33
N GLU A 252 -12.86 -11.81 25.90
CA GLU A 252 -11.82 -12.57 25.20
C GLU A 252 -12.36 -13.40 24.03
N ILE A 253 -13.65 -13.74 24.02
CA ILE A 253 -14.31 -14.38 22.87
C ILE A 253 -14.36 -13.40 21.68
N ALA A 254 -14.72 -12.14 21.93
CA ALA A 254 -14.70 -11.09 20.92
C ALA A 254 -13.26 -10.78 20.47
N ALA A 255 -12.31 -10.74 21.41
CA ALA A 255 -10.89 -10.55 21.10
C ALA A 255 -10.35 -11.67 20.19
N ALA A 256 -10.69 -12.93 20.47
CA ALA A 256 -10.29 -14.08 19.67
C ALA A 256 -10.89 -14.04 18.26
N TYR A 257 -12.17 -13.64 18.12
CA TYR A 257 -12.78 -13.41 16.82
C TYR A 257 -12.07 -12.31 16.03
N ILE A 258 -11.86 -11.13 16.63
CA ILE A 258 -11.19 -9.99 15.99
C ILE A 258 -9.75 -10.35 15.60
N ALA A 259 -9.06 -11.14 16.40
CA ALA A 259 -7.71 -11.64 16.10
C ALA A 259 -7.69 -12.72 15.00
N GLY A 260 -8.84 -13.21 14.56
CA GLY A 260 -8.96 -14.23 13.51
C GLY A 260 -8.71 -15.65 13.99
N VAL A 261 -8.84 -15.93 15.30
CA VAL A 261 -8.70 -17.26 15.89
C VAL A 261 -9.89 -18.15 15.54
N PHE A 262 -11.10 -17.58 15.54
CA PHE A 262 -12.35 -18.30 15.26
C PHE A 262 -13.12 -17.65 14.12
N SER A 263 -13.86 -18.46 13.38
CA SER A 263 -14.91 -17.94 12.51
C SER A 263 -16.07 -17.35 13.33
N LEU A 264 -16.89 -16.48 12.72
CA LEU A 264 -18.05 -15.89 13.41
C LEU A 264 -19.01 -16.95 13.99
N PRO A 265 -19.38 -18.04 13.27
CA PRO A 265 -20.22 -19.09 13.84
C PRO A 265 -19.61 -19.82 15.05
N GLU A 266 -18.30 -20.05 15.05
CA GLU A 266 -17.62 -20.69 16.19
C GLU A 266 -17.56 -19.75 17.41
N ALA A 267 -17.23 -18.48 17.21
CA ALA A 267 -17.27 -17.48 18.28
C ALA A 267 -18.69 -17.31 18.84
N ALA A 268 -19.70 -17.29 17.97
CA ALA A 268 -21.12 -17.27 18.33
C ALA A 268 -21.52 -18.52 19.15
N GLN A 269 -21.04 -19.71 18.78
CA GLN A 269 -21.23 -20.92 19.57
C GLN A 269 -20.62 -20.77 20.96
N ILE A 270 -19.37 -20.31 21.07
CA ILE A 270 -18.67 -20.17 22.36
C ILE A 270 -19.46 -19.25 23.29
N VAL A 271 -19.83 -18.05 22.84
CA VAL A 271 -20.55 -17.08 23.69
C VAL A 271 -21.97 -17.56 24.04
N ALA A 272 -22.69 -18.18 23.10
CA ALA A 272 -24.03 -18.68 23.35
C ALA A 272 -24.04 -19.85 24.35
N ARG A 273 -23.16 -20.85 24.16
CA ARG A 273 -23.08 -22.03 25.03
C ARG A 273 -22.58 -21.68 26.42
N ARG A 274 -21.54 -20.84 26.52
CA ARG A 274 -21.04 -20.32 27.81
C ARG A 274 -22.15 -19.62 28.60
N SER A 275 -22.87 -18.71 27.95
CA SER A 275 -23.89 -17.91 28.64
C SER A 275 -25.12 -18.72 29.04
N GLN A 276 -25.50 -19.73 28.24
CA GLN A 276 -26.54 -20.72 28.60
C GLN A 276 -26.14 -21.61 29.77
N ALA A 277 -24.86 -22.01 29.86
CA ALA A 277 -24.34 -22.75 30.99
C ALA A 277 -24.38 -21.91 32.27
N LEU A 278 -24.00 -20.64 32.19
CA LEU A 278 -24.09 -19.70 33.32
C LEU A 278 -25.52 -19.48 33.83
N GLY A 279 -26.52 -19.60 32.96
CA GLY A 279 -27.93 -19.52 33.36
C GLY A 279 -28.36 -20.56 34.40
N GLU A 280 -27.66 -21.70 34.51
CA GLU A 280 -27.91 -22.71 35.56
C GLU A 280 -27.42 -22.28 36.94
N LEU A 281 -26.53 -21.28 37.00
CA LEU A 281 -25.93 -20.76 38.23
C LEU A 281 -26.65 -19.51 38.75
N CYS A 282 -27.66 -19.01 38.02
CA CYS A 282 -28.45 -17.86 38.45
C CYS A 282 -29.12 -18.14 39.81
N GLY A 283 -28.95 -17.21 40.74
CA GLY A 283 -29.37 -17.27 42.14
C GLY A 283 -28.37 -17.91 43.10
N ALA A 284 -27.32 -18.59 42.62
CA ALA A 284 -26.36 -19.31 43.47
C ALA A 284 -25.19 -18.46 43.97
N GLY A 285 -24.90 -17.32 43.32
CA GLY A 285 -23.71 -16.53 43.57
C GLY A 285 -23.93 -15.04 43.37
N ALA A 286 -22.98 -14.24 43.83
CA ALA A 286 -22.93 -12.80 43.57
C ALA A 286 -21.49 -12.36 43.27
N MET A 287 -21.35 -11.14 42.74
CA MET A 287 -20.06 -10.51 42.48
C MET A 287 -20.06 -9.06 42.96
N ALA A 288 -18.88 -8.56 43.34
CA ALA A 288 -18.72 -7.18 43.80
C ALA A 288 -17.38 -6.59 43.38
N SER A 289 -17.36 -5.29 43.14
CA SER A 289 -16.16 -4.48 42.96
C SER A 289 -15.71 -3.93 44.31
N VAL A 290 -14.41 -4.01 44.57
CA VAL A 290 -13.76 -3.48 45.77
C VAL A 290 -12.64 -2.54 45.34
N LEU A 291 -12.62 -1.33 45.91
CA LEU A 291 -11.60 -0.32 45.57
C LEU A 291 -10.30 -0.55 46.37
N LEU A 292 -9.72 -1.72 46.20
CA LEU A 292 -8.41 -2.13 46.74
C LEU A 292 -7.64 -2.95 45.71
N GLY A 293 -6.31 -2.90 45.79
CA GLY A 293 -5.46 -3.79 45.01
C GLY A 293 -5.52 -5.24 45.52
N ALA A 294 -5.24 -6.20 44.64
CA ALA A 294 -5.31 -7.63 44.97
C ALA A 294 -4.46 -7.99 46.21
N GLU A 295 -3.22 -7.50 46.29
CA GLU A 295 -2.31 -7.77 47.42
C GLU A 295 -2.84 -7.28 48.77
N GLN A 296 -3.58 -6.17 48.77
CA GLN A 296 -4.19 -5.60 49.98
C GLN A 296 -5.49 -6.34 50.35
N LEU A 297 -6.20 -6.83 49.34
CA LEU A 297 -7.49 -7.49 49.51
C LEU A 297 -7.35 -8.96 49.93
N GLU A 298 -6.33 -9.66 49.46
CA GLU A 298 -6.09 -11.08 49.78
C GLU A 298 -6.09 -11.39 51.30
N PRO A 299 -5.37 -10.63 52.17
CA PRO A 299 -5.42 -10.86 53.61
C PRO A 299 -6.81 -10.62 54.22
N LEU A 300 -7.58 -9.68 53.66
CA LEU A 300 -8.92 -9.34 54.14
C LEU A 300 -9.94 -10.43 53.80
N LEU A 301 -9.72 -11.22 52.74
CA LEU A 301 -10.62 -12.30 52.33
C LEU A 301 -10.36 -13.63 53.06
N GLN A 302 -9.22 -13.77 53.75
CA GLN A 302 -8.84 -14.99 54.48
C GLN A 302 -9.95 -15.57 55.39
N PRO A 303 -10.74 -14.76 56.14
CA PRO A 303 -11.81 -15.29 56.99
C PRO A 303 -12.91 -16.05 56.25
N TRP A 304 -13.12 -15.75 54.96
CA TRP A 304 -14.16 -16.36 54.13
C TRP A 304 -13.65 -17.53 53.27
N ASN A 305 -12.34 -17.80 53.27
CA ASN A 305 -11.71 -18.93 52.57
C ASN A 305 -12.25 -19.10 51.12
N ASN A 306 -12.84 -20.26 50.78
CA ASN A 306 -13.37 -20.53 49.44
C ASN A 306 -14.77 -19.92 49.18
N ALA A 307 -15.41 -19.31 50.18
CA ALA A 307 -16.74 -18.73 50.01
C ALA A 307 -16.72 -17.38 49.27
N VAL A 308 -15.58 -16.68 49.27
CA VAL A 308 -15.32 -15.46 48.49
C VAL A 308 -13.92 -15.53 47.88
N SER A 309 -13.81 -15.29 46.58
CA SER A 309 -12.55 -15.35 45.84
C SER A 309 -12.37 -14.12 44.96
N ILE A 310 -11.12 -13.77 44.66
CA ILE A 310 -10.80 -12.75 43.64
C ILE A 310 -11.15 -13.30 42.27
N SER A 311 -12.02 -12.61 41.56
CA SER A 311 -12.48 -12.95 40.21
C SER A 311 -11.77 -12.18 39.10
N ALA A 312 -11.37 -10.94 39.36
CA ALA A 312 -10.64 -10.14 38.39
C ALA A 312 -9.77 -9.09 39.06
N ILE A 313 -8.58 -8.86 38.52
CA ILE A 313 -7.66 -7.79 38.91
C ILE A 313 -7.64 -6.80 37.74
N ASN A 314 -8.43 -5.73 37.86
CA ASN A 314 -8.65 -4.79 36.76
C ASN A 314 -7.65 -3.64 36.77
N GLY A 315 -7.16 -3.26 37.95
CA GLY A 315 -6.20 -2.18 38.11
C GLY A 315 -5.49 -2.25 39.47
N PRO A 316 -4.58 -1.30 39.73
CA PRO A 316 -3.79 -1.28 40.97
C PRO A 316 -4.65 -1.09 42.23
N SER A 317 -5.83 -0.50 42.08
CA SER A 317 -6.82 -0.22 43.15
C SER A 317 -8.22 -0.75 42.82
N HIS A 318 -8.36 -1.60 41.80
CA HIS A 318 -9.66 -2.06 41.30
C HIS A 318 -9.67 -3.59 41.18
N THR A 319 -10.30 -4.26 42.14
CA THR A 319 -10.40 -5.73 42.20
C THR A 319 -11.86 -6.17 42.26
N ILE A 320 -12.21 -7.22 41.53
CA ILE A 320 -13.54 -7.85 41.57
C ILE A 320 -13.45 -9.14 42.36
N ILE A 321 -14.41 -9.36 43.23
CA ILE A 321 -14.59 -10.60 44.00
C ILE A 321 -15.90 -11.26 43.62
N SER A 322 -15.97 -12.57 43.78
CA SER A 322 -17.21 -13.35 43.64
C SER A 322 -17.30 -14.41 44.72
N GLY A 323 -18.52 -14.86 44.98
CA GLY A 323 -18.73 -15.84 46.03
C GLY A 323 -20.19 -16.05 46.38
N GLU A 324 -20.40 -16.68 47.53
CA GLU A 324 -21.72 -16.90 48.11
C GLU A 324 -22.37 -15.56 48.51
N PRO A 325 -23.67 -15.35 48.24
CA PRO A 325 -24.34 -14.08 48.53
C PRO A 325 -24.25 -13.67 50.00
N GLY A 326 -24.40 -14.62 50.93
CA GLY A 326 -24.31 -14.35 52.37
C GLY A 326 -22.89 -13.90 52.79
N ALA A 327 -21.87 -14.59 52.31
CA ALA A 327 -20.47 -14.26 52.59
C ALA A 327 -20.08 -12.88 52.01
N LEU A 328 -20.55 -12.54 50.80
CA LEU A 328 -20.35 -11.22 50.22
C LEU A 328 -21.07 -10.11 51.00
N GLN A 329 -22.25 -10.40 51.57
CA GLN A 329 -22.97 -9.44 52.39
C GLN A 329 -22.25 -9.18 53.73
N GLU A 330 -21.71 -10.22 54.36
CA GLU A 330 -20.86 -10.09 55.56
C GLU A 330 -19.57 -9.31 55.26
N PHE A 331 -18.93 -9.59 54.13
CA PHE A 331 -17.74 -8.87 53.70
C PHE A 331 -18.05 -7.40 53.36
N SER A 332 -19.21 -7.12 52.74
CA SER A 332 -19.68 -5.74 52.52
C SER A 332 -19.82 -4.97 53.83
N ALA A 333 -20.38 -5.59 54.87
CA ALA A 333 -20.49 -4.97 56.20
C ALA A 333 -19.11 -4.77 56.85
N ALA A 334 -18.14 -5.65 56.59
CA ALA A 334 -16.76 -5.44 57.02
C ALA A 334 -16.10 -4.25 56.30
N CYS A 335 -16.28 -4.16 54.98
CA CYS A 335 -15.80 -3.02 54.19
C CYS A 335 -16.38 -1.69 54.67
N GLU A 336 -17.68 -1.64 54.97
CA GLU A 336 -18.34 -0.43 55.48
C GLU A 336 -17.75 0.02 56.82
N ARG A 337 -17.48 -0.93 57.74
CA ARG A 337 -16.82 -0.63 59.03
C ARG A 337 -15.42 -0.07 58.86
N ASP A 338 -14.69 -0.56 57.86
CA ASP A 338 -13.28 -0.23 57.64
C ASP A 338 -13.10 0.91 56.62
N GLY A 339 -14.19 1.51 56.13
CA GLY A 339 -14.18 2.63 55.17
C GLY A 339 -13.75 2.24 53.75
N ILE A 340 -13.81 0.96 53.40
CA ILE A 340 -13.45 0.43 52.08
C ILE A 340 -14.65 0.54 51.15
N GLN A 341 -14.46 1.12 49.96
CA GLN A 341 -15.54 1.19 48.97
C GLN A 341 -15.83 -0.19 48.39
N PHE A 342 -17.10 -0.59 48.52
CA PHE A 342 -17.65 -1.83 48.02
C PHE A 342 -18.87 -1.53 47.16
N ARG A 343 -18.94 -2.14 45.97
CA ARG A 343 -20.09 -2.01 45.07
C ARG A 343 -20.50 -3.37 44.52
N GLN A 344 -21.70 -3.81 44.86
CA GLN A 344 -22.27 -5.02 44.28
C GLN A 344 -22.49 -4.86 42.77
N ILE A 345 -22.13 -5.88 42.01
CA ILE A 345 -22.35 -5.94 40.56
C ILE A 345 -23.70 -6.60 40.34
N ALA A 346 -24.50 -6.05 39.43
CA ALA A 346 -25.83 -6.58 39.08
C ALA A 346 -25.72 -7.87 38.24
N VAL A 347 -25.24 -8.94 38.87
CA VAL A 347 -25.19 -10.31 38.37
C VAL A 347 -25.67 -11.23 39.48
N ASP A 348 -26.47 -12.23 39.12
CA ASP A 348 -27.07 -13.20 40.02
C ASP A 348 -26.33 -14.55 40.00
N TYR A 349 -25.13 -14.60 39.42
CA TYR A 349 -24.24 -15.75 39.43
C TYR A 349 -22.81 -15.31 39.78
N ALA A 350 -21.99 -16.23 40.30
CA ALA A 350 -20.57 -15.98 40.55
C ALA A 350 -19.71 -16.66 39.46
N SER A 351 -18.92 -15.87 38.74
CA SER A 351 -17.94 -16.36 37.77
C SER A 351 -16.51 -16.18 38.28
N HIS A 352 -15.57 -16.96 37.72
CA HIS A 352 -14.16 -16.97 38.14
C HIS A 352 -13.95 -17.46 39.58
N CYS A 353 -14.78 -18.39 40.03
CA CYS A 353 -14.69 -19.04 41.35
C CYS A 353 -15.15 -20.50 41.27
N ALA A 354 -15.09 -21.22 42.40
CA ALA A 354 -15.45 -22.64 42.45
C ALA A 354 -16.90 -22.95 41.99
N GLN A 355 -17.83 -21.99 42.05
CA GLN A 355 -19.22 -22.22 41.64
C GLN A 355 -19.37 -22.63 40.17
N VAL A 356 -18.47 -22.19 39.28
CA VAL A 356 -18.55 -22.55 37.85
C VAL A 356 -18.10 -23.99 37.56
N GLU A 357 -17.54 -24.70 38.55
CA GLU A 357 -17.16 -26.11 38.40
C GLU A 357 -18.38 -27.01 38.11
N ALA A 358 -19.57 -26.61 38.58
CA ALA A 358 -20.82 -27.32 38.33
C ALA A 358 -21.18 -27.40 36.83
N VAL A 359 -20.74 -26.43 36.02
CA VAL A 359 -21.05 -26.37 34.59
C VAL A 359 -19.90 -26.85 33.69
N ARG A 360 -18.79 -27.33 34.29
CA ARG A 360 -17.57 -27.74 33.58
C ARG A 360 -17.86 -28.80 32.52
N GLU A 361 -18.41 -29.93 32.92
CA GLU A 361 -18.61 -31.09 32.04
C GLU A 361 -19.53 -30.75 30.85
N ARG A 362 -20.56 -29.94 31.10
CA ARG A 362 -21.46 -29.44 30.05
C ARG A 362 -20.70 -28.55 29.06
N LEU A 363 -19.92 -27.58 29.55
CA LEU A 363 -19.19 -26.66 28.70
C LEU A 363 -18.16 -27.38 27.83
N LEU A 364 -17.42 -28.35 28.40
CA LEU A 364 -16.45 -29.16 27.65
C LEU A 364 -17.13 -30.01 26.56
N ALA A 365 -18.29 -30.59 26.85
CA ALA A 365 -19.05 -31.35 25.86
C ALA A 365 -19.61 -30.47 24.73
N GLU A 366 -20.16 -29.29 25.06
CA GLU A 366 -20.79 -28.39 24.09
C GLU A 366 -19.77 -27.60 23.24
N LEU A 367 -18.53 -27.44 23.73
CA LEU A 367 -17.42 -26.78 23.03
C LEU A 367 -16.37 -27.77 22.47
N GLY A 368 -16.58 -29.08 22.59
CA GLY A 368 -15.62 -30.10 22.16
C GLY A 368 -15.09 -30.01 20.71
N PRO A 369 -15.86 -29.56 19.69
CA PRO A 369 -15.41 -29.56 18.28
C PRO A 369 -14.83 -28.20 17.80
N LEU A 370 -14.18 -27.40 18.65
CA LEU A 370 -13.58 -26.13 18.25
C LEU A 370 -12.28 -26.31 17.45
N ASN A 371 -12.05 -25.46 16.44
CA ASN A 371 -10.85 -25.46 15.61
C ASN A 371 -10.10 -24.12 15.70
N PRO A 372 -9.43 -23.81 16.83
CA PRO A 372 -8.73 -22.55 16.99
C PRO A 372 -7.57 -22.38 15.99
N ALA A 373 -7.54 -21.25 15.29
CA ALA A 373 -6.47 -20.89 14.37
C ALA A 373 -5.38 -20.04 15.05
N LEU A 374 -4.23 -19.92 14.40
CA LEU A 374 -3.22 -18.93 14.78
C LEU A 374 -3.74 -17.51 14.55
N ALA A 375 -3.64 -16.67 15.57
CA ALA A 375 -4.07 -15.28 15.53
C ALA A 375 -3.26 -14.48 14.50
N ARG A 376 -3.98 -13.61 13.76
CA ARG A 376 -3.40 -12.63 12.83
C ARG A 376 -2.99 -11.35 13.53
N ILE A 377 -3.65 -11.05 14.66
CA ILE A 377 -3.40 -9.91 15.53
C ILE A 377 -2.96 -10.46 16.88
N PRO A 378 -1.83 -9.99 17.47
CA PRO A 378 -1.39 -10.42 18.79
C PRO A 378 -2.51 -10.36 19.84
N LEU A 379 -2.84 -11.51 20.43
CA LEU A 379 -3.80 -11.63 21.53
C LEU A 379 -3.04 -11.87 22.83
N TYR A 380 -3.25 -11.00 23.82
CA TYR A 380 -2.66 -11.14 25.15
C TYR A 380 -3.70 -11.66 26.13
N SER A 381 -3.52 -12.92 26.52
CA SER A 381 -4.50 -13.64 27.35
C SER A 381 -4.57 -13.10 28.76
N THR A 382 -5.77 -13.06 29.33
CA THR A 382 -5.98 -12.71 30.75
C THR A 382 -6.17 -13.93 31.66
N VAL A 383 -6.03 -15.14 31.11
CA VAL A 383 -6.17 -16.45 31.78
C VAL A 383 -4.80 -17.06 32.11
N GLY A 384 -4.68 -17.79 33.22
CA GLY A 384 -3.49 -18.57 33.59
C GLY A 384 -2.52 -17.89 34.58
N GLN A 385 -1.64 -18.70 35.17
CA GLN A 385 -0.64 -18.25 36.18
C GLN A 385 0.67 -17.71 35.59
N ALA A 386 0.97 -17.95 34.30
CA ALA A 386 2.20 -17.49 33.67
C ALA A 386 1.95 -16.22 32.85
N VAL A 387 2.46 -15.09 33.34
CA VAL A 387 2.54 -13.86 32.54
C VAL A 387 3.78 -13.94 31.64
N SER A 388 3.60 -14.42 30.40
CA SER A 388 4.60 -14.22 29.35
C SER A 388 4.46 -12.84 28.73
N GLY A 389 5.58 -12.19 28.45
CA GLY A 389 5.67 -10.97 27.62
C GLY A 389 5.20 -11.16 26.16
N GLU A 390 4.99 -12.42 25.80
CA GLU A 390 4.68 -12.87 24.45
C GLU A 390 3.16 -13.07 24.26
N PRO A 391 2.64 -12.86 23.04
CA PRO A 391 1.26 -13.19 22.69
C PRO A 391 0.92 -14.67 22.93
N LEU A 392 -0.35 -14.97 23.20
CA LEU A 392 -0.82 -16.36 23.38
C LEU A 392 -0.66 -17.17 22.09
N ASP A 393 -0.19 -18.43 22.19
CA ASP A 393 -0.40 -19.43 21.14
C ASP A 393 -1.89 -19.80 21.08
N THR A 394 -2.61 -19.15 20.17
CA THR A 394 -4.06 -19.24 20.11
C THR A 394 -4.56 -20.59 19.63
N THR A 395 -3.70 -21.48 19.09
CA THR A 395 -4.10 -22.87 18.76
C THR A 395 -4.47 -23.68 20.01
N THR A 396 -4.11 -23.19 21.20
CA THR A 396 -4.45 -23.79 22.49
C THR A 396 -5.79 -23.33 23.06
N MET A 397 -6.54 -22.46 22.36
CA MET A 397 -7.85 -21.95 22.80
C MET A 397 -8.99 -22.96 22.61
N ASP A 398 -8.79 -24.17 23.10
CA ASP A 398 -9.78 -25.26 23.05
C ASP A 398 -10.91 -25.10 24.09
N ALA A 399 -11.77 -26.11 24.22
CA ALA A 399 -12.84 -26.12 25.21
C ALA A 399 -12.33 -25.97 26.66
N GLU A 400 -11.16 -26.55 26.97
CA GLU A 400 -10.56 -26.45 28.31
C GLU A 400 -10.03 -25.04 28.57
N TYR A 401 -9.47 -24.38 27.56
CA TYR A 401 -9.14 -22.96 27.66
C TYR A 401 -10.37 -22.11 27.98
N TRP A 402 -11.50 -22.31 27.28
CA TRP A 402 -12.70 -21.52 27.53
C TRP A 402 -13.35 -21.80 28.89
N TYR A 403 -13.20 -23.03 29.40
CA TYR A 403 -13.54 -23.35 30.79
C TYR A 403 -12.60 -22.62 31.77
N ARG A 404 -11.29 -22.63 31.55
CA ARG A 404 -10.33 -21.89 32.39
C ARG A 404 -10.58 -20.39 32.35
N ASN A 405 -10.90 -19.81 31.19
CA ASN A 405 -11.33 -18.41 31.08
C ASN A 405 -12.54 -18.11 31.99
N LEU A 406 -13.48 -19.05 32.13
CA LEU A 406 -14.65 -18.89 33.00
C LEU A 406 -14.32 -19.13 34.49
N ARG A 407 -13.34 -19.99 34.79
CA ARG A 407 -13.03 -20.49 36.15
C ARG A 407 -11.94 -19.71 36.86
N GLU A 408 -10.92 -19.27 36.15
CA GLU A 408 -9.74 -18.64 36.73
C GLU A 408 -9.91 -17.11 36.87
N PRO A 409 -9.20 -16.46 37.81
CA PRO A 409 -9.24 -15.01 37.95
C PRO A 409 -8.72 -14.28 36.70
N VAL A 410 -9.39 -13.21 36.28
CA VAL A 410 -9.01 -12.39 35.12
C VAL A 410 -7.84 -11.46 35.49
N ARG A 411 -6.65 -11.70 34.91
CA ARG A 411 -5.40 -10.95 35.17
C ARG A 411 -5.25 -9.75 34.20
N PHE A 412 -6.25 -8.87 34.16
CA PHE A 412 -6.29 -7.76 33.19
C PHE A 412 -5.22 -6.69 33.46
N TYR A 413 -5.07 -6.26 34.72
CA TYR A 413 -4.07 -5.28 35.13
C TYR A 413 -2.66 -5.65 34.69
N ASP A 414 -2.27 -6.92 34.88
CA ASP A 414 -0.95 -7.41 34.50
C ASP A 414 -0.67 -7.22 33.02
N ARG A 415 -1.65 -7.50 32.14
CA ARG A 415 -1.52 -7.34 30.69
C ARG A 415 -1.36 -5.87 30.30
N VAL A 416 -2.13 -4.98 30.93
CA VAL A 416 -2.04 -3.54 30.68
C VAL A 416 -0.67 -3.01 31.12
N ALA A 417 -0.23 -3.39 32.33
CA ALA A 417 1.07 -2.98 32.88
C ALA A 417 2.23 -3.47 32.02
N GLU A 418 2.19 -4.72 31.54
CA GLU A 418 3.19 -5.29 30.63
C GLU A 418 3.22 -4.55 29.29
N ARG A 419 2.05 -4.27 28.72
CA ARG A 419 1.96 -3.53 27.45
C ARG A 419 2.53 -2.13 27.57
N LEU A 420 2.23 -1.44 28.68
CA LEU A 420 2.82 -0.15 29.01
C LEU A 420 4.32 -0.28 29.26
N ALA A 421 4.81 -1.33 29.91
CA ALA A 421 6.25 -1.53 30.09
C ALA A 421 6.99 -1.61 28.74
N ALA A 422 6.37 -2.22 27.72
CA ALA A 422 6.92 -2.35 26.38
C ALA A 422 6.88 -1.07 25.51
N GLY A 423 6.05 -0.07 25.85
CA GLY A 423 5.99 1.21 25.12
C GLY A 423 4.67 1.97 25.29
N GLU A 424 4.54 3.08 24.57
CA GLU A 424 3.31 3.88 24.55
C GLU A 424 2.16 3.08 23.92
N CYS A 425 0.95 3.19 24.48
CA CYS A 425 -0.24 2.46 24.04
C CYS A 425 -1.48 3.37 24.01
N THR A 426 -2.25 3.27 22.92
CA THR A 426 -3.60 3.84 22.80
C THR A 426 -4.59 2.70 23.03
N PHE A 427 -5.14 2.60 24.24
CA PHE A 427 -6.13 1.58 24.58
C PHE A 427 -7.51 2.03 24.10
N VAL A 428 -8.18 1.24 23.26
CA VAL A 428 -9.51 1.55 22.73
C VAL A 428 -10.48 0.54 23.31
N GLU A 429 -11.33 0.96 24.24
CA GLU A 429 -12.38 0.11 24.80
C GLU A 429 -13.56 0.04 23.84
N LEU A 430 -13.81 -1.15 23.28
CA LEU A 430 -14.95 -1.41 22.40
C LEU A 430 -16.13 -1.85 23.26
N SER A 431 -17.05 -0.96 23.56
CA SER A 431 -18.19 -1.28 24.43
C SER A 431 -19.35 -0.29 24.26
N PRO A 432 -20.59 -0.70 24.56
CA PRO A 432 -21.73 0.22 24.61
C PRO A 432 -21.59 1.30 25.69
N HIS A 433 -20.83 1.02 26.75
CA HIS A 433 -20.51 1.96 27.82
C HIS A 433 -19.19 1.55 28.50
N PRO A 434 -18.29 2.49 28.82
CA PRO A 434 -17.01 2.18 29.43
C PRO A 434 -17.13 1.49 30.79
N VAL A 435 -16.50 0.34 30.93
CA VAL A 435 -16.43 -0.44 32.17
C VAL A 435 -14.98 -0.57 32.66
N LEU A 436 -14.01 -0.67 31.75
CA LEU A 436 -12.59 -0.84 32.08
C LEU A 436 -11.81 0.48 32.01
N ALA A 437 -12.35 1.50 31.35
CA ALA A 437 -11.71 2.79 31.18
C ALA A 437 -11.24 3.45 32.50
N PRO A 438 -11.99 3.39 33.63
CA PRO A 438 -11.49 3.89 34.91
C PRO A 438 -10.22 3.15 35.37
N ALA A 439 -10.22 1.81 35.33
CA ALA A 439 -9.07 1.02 35.76
C ALA A 439 -7.86 1.17 34.84
N LEU A 440 -8.08 1.31 33.54
CA LEU A 440 -7.04 1.67 32.56
C LEU A 440 -6.46 3.05 32.87
N SER A 441 -7.31 4.05 33.14
CA SER A 441 -6.89 5.42 33.45
C SER A 441 -6.06 5.48 34.73
N ASP A 442 -6.49 4.77 35.78
CA ASP A 442 -5.73 4.63 37.03
C ASP A 442 -4.36 3.99 36.80
N THR A 443 -4.30 2.95 35.95
CA THR A 443 -3.05 2.26 35.60
C THR A 443 -2.10 3.20 34.84
N LEU A 444 -2.61 3.98 33.89
CA LEU A 444 -1.82 4.98 33.15
C LEU A 444 -1.28 6.07 34.10
N ALA A 445 -2.13 6.59 34.99
CA ALA A 445 -1.75 7.62 35.95
C ALA A 445 -0.62 7.16 36.90
N GLN A 446 -0.56 5.86 37.22
CA GLN A 446 0.49 5.27 38.06
C GLN A 446 1.73 4.80 37.28
N THR A 447 1.73 4.90 35.95
CA THR A 447 2.84 4.46 35.10
C THR A 447 3.65 5.67 34.59
N PRO A 448 4.77 6.04 35.23
CA PRO A 448 5.56 7.20 34.80
C PRO A 448 6.22 6.98 33.44
N GLY A 449 6.41 8.06 32.68
CA GLY A 449 7.09 8.01 31.37
C GLY A 449 6.25 7.47 30.21
N ARG A 450 4.92 7.51 30.35
CA ARG A 450 3.93 7.13 29.32
C ARG A 450 3.01 8.28 28.95
N ALA A 451 3.61 9.41 28.60
CA ALA A 451 2.91 10.67 28.38
C ALA A 451 2.13 10.73 27.05
N GLN A 452 2.31 9.75 26.16
CA GLN A 452 1.54 9.63 24.91
C GLN A 452 0.50 8.50 24.95
N SER A 453 0.46 7.71 26.02
CA SER A 453 -0.55 6.67 26.22
C SER A 453 -1.90 7.27 26.61
N THR A 454 -2.97 6.68 26.13
CA THR A 454 -4.33 7.17 26.38
C THR A 454 -5.37 6.06 26.38
N VAL A 455 -6.55 6.36 26.91
CA VAL A 455 -7.72 5.48 26.90
C VAL A 455 -8.83 6.16 26.08
N VAL A 456 -9.26 5.49 25.02
CA VAL A 456 -10.34 5.91 24.13
C VAL A 456 -11.57 5.05 24.41
N ILE A 457 -12.70 5.69 24.65
CA ILE A 457 -14.00 5.04 24.84
C ILE A 457 -14.81 5.14 23.54
N THR A 458 -15.53 4.09 23.18
CA THR A 458 -16.31 4.06 21.92
C THR A 458 -17.72 4.62 22.08
N LEU A 459 -18.53 4.09 23.00
CA LEU A 459 -19.90 4.56 23.26
C LEU A 459 -20.13 4.89 24.74
N HIS A 460 -21.16 5.68 25.04
CA HIS A 460 -21.56 6.02 26.41
C HIS A 460 -23.08 6.19 26.54
N ARG A 461 -23.71 5.53 27.53
CA ARG A 461 -25.19 5.51 27.71
C ARG A 461 -25.90 6.87 27.84
N GLU A 462 -25.18 7.91 28.28
CA GLU A 462 -25.73 9.27 28.44
C GLU A 462 -25.40 10.16 27.23
N ARG A 463 -24.86 9.59 26.16
CA ARG A 463 -24.54 10.27 24.91
C ARG A 463 -25.13 9.49 23.76
N ARG A 464 -25.35 10.16 22.64
CA ARG A 464 -25.71 9.47 21.40
C ARG A 464 -24.55 8.65 20.88
N ASP A 465 -24.88 7.63 20.10
CA ASP A 465 -23.87 6.76 19.51
C ASP A 465 -23.00 7.55 18.53
N HIS A 466 -23.63 8.45 17.77
CA HIS A 466 -22.97 9.36 16.82
C HIS A 466 -21.91 10.23 17.49
N ASP A 467 -22.32 11.03 18.49
CA ASP A 467 -21.44 11.94 19.21
C ASP A 467 -20.29 11.17 19.90
N SER A 468 -20.56 9.99 20.47
CA SER A 468 -19.54 9.16 21.12
C SER A 468 -18.50 8.66 20.11
N LEU A 469 -18.93 8.16 18.96
CA LEU A 469 -18.03 7.68 17.92
C LEU A 469 -17.18 8.81 17.32
N ALA A 470 -17.76 10.00 17.12
CA ALA A 470 -17.03 11.18 16.69
C ALA A 470 -15.91 11.53 17.69
N MET A 471 -16.21 11.54 18.99
CA MET A 471 -15.20 11.79 20.03
C MET A 471 -14.11 10.72 20.05
N ALA A 472 -14.46 9.44 19.86
CA ALA A 472 -13.48 8.35 19.78
C ALA A 472 -12.49 8.54 18.62
N LEU A 473 -13.00 8.84 17.42
CA LEU A 473 -12.17 9.09 16.23
C LEU A 473 -11.33 10.37 16.37
N ALA A 474 -11.87 11.41 17.00
CA ALA A 474 -11.15 12.63 17.32
C ALA A 474 -9.96 12.37 18.25
N GLN A 475 -10.17 11.62 19.34
CA GLN A 475 -9.08 11.22 20.26
C GLN A 475 -8.03 10.36 19.57
N LEU A 476 -8.45 9.40 18.75
CA LEU A 476 -7.55 8.56 17.95
C LEU A 476 -6.69 9.43 17.00
N HIS A 477 -7.30 10.37 16.29
CA HIS A 477 -6.60 11.25 15.37
C HIS A 477 -5.57 12.14 16.08
N THR A 478 -5.94 12.74 17.22
CA THR A 478 -5.02 13.60 17.99
C THR A 478 -3.83 12.81 18.54
N HIS A 479 -3.96 11.50 18.77
CA HIS A 479 -2.88 10.59 19.20
C HIS A 479 -2.15 9.88 18.03
N GLY A 480 -2.38 10.29 16.78
CA GLY A 480 -1.63 9.78 15.63
C GLY A 480 -2.22 8.54 14.96
N HIS A 481 -3.49 8.22 15.23
CA HIS A 481 -4.26 7.16 14.60
C HIS A 481 -5.40 7.79 13.79
N SER A 482 -5.08 8.29 12.59
CA SER A 482 -6.04 9.06 11.78
C SER A 482 -7.01 8.14 11.04
N PRO A 483 -8.32 8.44 11.02
CA PRO A 483 -9.26 7.72 10.18
C PRO A 483 -9.02 8.02 8.70
N SER A 484 -9.54 7.15 7.85
CA SER A 484 -9.68 7.37 6.42
C SER A 484 -10.72 8.46 6.17
N TRP A 485 -10.25 9.69 5.97
CA TRP A 485 -11.12 10.85 5.71
C TRP A 485 -12.02 10.69 4.47
N PRO A 486 -11.60 10.06 3.36
CA PRO A 486 -12.50 9.76 2.26
C PRO A 486 -13.62 8.77 2.62
N ALA A 487 -13.36 7.83 3.54
CA ALA A 487 -14.40 6.92 4.03
C ALA A 487 -15.40 7.63 4.94
N LEU A 488 -14.95 8.65 5.68
CA LEU A 488 -15.79 9.48 6.55
C LEU A 488 -16.63 10.50 5.79
N TYR A 489 -16.11 11.03 4.67
CA TYR A 489 -16.75 12.06 3.86
C TYR A 489 -16.77 11.68 2.37
N PRO A 490 -17.52 10.64 1.97
CA PRO A 490 -17.48 10.10 0.61
C PRO A 490 -18.07 11.06 -0.45
N ARG A 491 -18.80 12.10 -0.03
CA ARG A 491 -19.48 13.08 -0.90
C ARG A 491 -18.93 14.50 -0.76
N ALA A 492 -17.90 14.71 0.07
CA ALA A 492 -17.38 16.05 0.31
C ALA A 492 -16.34 16.45 -0.75
N HIS A 493 -16.30 17.73 -1.05
CA HIS A 493 -15.36 18.35 -1.97
C HIS A 493 -14.37 19.26 -1.25
N THR A 494 -13.28 19.60 -1.94
CA THR A 494 -12.30 20.54 -1.38
C THR A 494 -12.73 21.98 -1.57
N VAL A 495 -12.75 22.77 -0.49
CA VAL A 495 -12.99 24.22 -0.47
C VAL A 495 -11.73 24.99 -0.11
N ALA A 496 -11.65 26.23 -0.57
CA ALA A 496 -10.53 27.11 -0.24
C ALA A 496 -10.61 27.54 1.23
N LEU A 497 -9.59 27.19 2.01
CA LEU A 497 -9.46 27.54 3.43
C LEU A 497 -8.27 28.48 3.67
N PRO A 498 -8.21 29.19 4.82
CA PRO A 498 -7.05 30.00 5.19
C PRO A 498 -5.74 29.22 5.19
N THR A 499 -4.64 29.89 4.86
CA THR A 499 -3.29 29.31 4.90
C THR A 499 -2.71 29.31 6.32
N TYR A 500 -1.64 28.55 6.52
CA TYR A 500 -0.95 28.39 7.81
C TYR A 500 -0.58 29.75 8.46
N PRO A 501 -0.73 29.93 9.78
CA PRO A 501 -0.36 31.14 10.48
C PRO A 501 1.08 31.02 10.98
N PHE A 502 2.02 31.51 10.17
CA PHE A 502 3.42 31.55 10.57
C PHE A 502 3.60 32.42 11.82
N ASP A 503 4.30 31.85 12.81
CA ASP A 503 4.73 32.56 14.02
C ASP A 503 5.98 33.39 13.69
N HIS A 504 5.74 34.58 13.13
CA HIS A 504 6.81 35.44 12.62
C HIS A 504 7.66 36.03 13.75
N ARG A 505 8.97 35.83 13.63
CA ARG A 505 9.98 36.60 14.38
C ARG A 505 10.80 37.43 13.40
N ARG A 506 11.28 38.58 13.86
CA ARG A 506 12.19 39.42 13.06
C ARG A 506 13.57 38.75 13.03
N TYR A 507 13.90 38.17 11.88
CA TYR A 507 15.27 37.74 11.56
C TYR A 507 15.86 38.79 10.62
N TRP A 508 16.82 39.57 11.11
CA TRP A 508 17.47 40.63 10.34
C TRP A 508 18.93 40.74 10.77
N LEU A 509 19.85 40.64 9.81
CA LEU A 509 21.28 40.86 10.06
C LEU A 509 21.50 42.35 10.36
N ALA A 510 21.85 42.67 11.59
CA ALA A 510 22.28 44.02 11.94
C ALA A 510 23.71 44.23 11.40
N PRO A 511 24.02 45.36 10.75
CA PRO A 511 25.37 45.64 10.28
C PRO A 511 26.32 45.75 11.49
N SER A 512 27.19 44.76 11.65
CA SER A 512 28.35 44.81 12.55
C SER A 512 29.34 45.86 12.01
N GLY A 513 29.90 46.70 12.88
CA GLY A 513 30.85 47.76 12.51
C GLY A 513 32.12 47.24 11.79
N PRO A 514 32.94 48.14 11.20
CA PRO A 514 33.97 47.74 10.25
C PRO A 514 35.24 47.23 10.93
N SER A 515 35.81 46.14 10.38
CA SER A 515 37.22 45.95 9.96
C SER A 515 37.65 44.46 10.11
N PRO A 516 38.76 44.00 9.49
CA PRO A 516 39.04 43.93 8.05
C PRO A 516 39.53 42.52 7.64
N VAL A 517 39.25 42.12 6.40
CA VAL A 517 40.10 41.29 5.52
C VAL A 517 41.15 40.41 6.22
N ALA A 518 40.75 39.25 6.75
CA ALA A 518 41.66 38.11 6.89
C ALA A 518 40.88 36.87 7.32
N ALA A 519 41.18 35.79 6.61
CA ALA A 519 40.94 34.41 6.99
C ALA A 519 39.59 33.79 6.57
N LEU A 520 39.69 33.13 5.40
CA LEU A 520 39.18 31.77 5.18
C LEU A 520 37.70 31.68 4.76
N ALA A 521 37.46 32.11 3.53
CA ALA A 521 36.90 31.27 2.47
C ALA A 521 36.03 30.09 2.95
N ASP A 522 34.86 30.45 3.48
CA ASP A 522 33.54 29.95 3.13
C ASP A 522 33.50 28.65 2.32
N GLY A 523 33.50 27.53 3.04
CA GLY A 523 32.80 26.33 2.62
C GLY A 523 31.42 26.32 3.28
N GLU A 524 30.36 26.49 2.49
CA GLU A 524 28.98 26.24 2.92
C GLU A 524 28.39 25.07 2.13
N GLU A 525 28.18 23.97 2.84
CA GLU A 525 27.41 22.80 2.44
C GLU A 525 25.94 23.17 2.20
N ALA A 526 25.47 22.84 1.00
CA ALA A 526 24.12 23.15 0.53
C ALA A 526 23.07 22.19 1.12
N VAL A 527 22.07 22.79 1.79
CA VAL A 527 20.86 22.15 2.30
C VAL A 527 19.91 21.80 1.14
N ALA A 528 19.47 20.54 1.07
CA ALA A 528 18.57 20.02 0.04
C ALA A 528 17.19 20.72 0.06
N ALA A 529 16.86 21.39 -1.05
CA ALA A 529 15.64 22.17 -1.24
C ALA A 529 14.47 21.32 -1.79
N SER A 530 13.28 21.52 -1.24
CA SER A 530 12.00 21.07 -1.82
C SER A 530 11.49 22.08 -2.88
N PRO A 531 10.57 21.73 -3.78
CA PRO A 531 10.15 22.60 -4.90
C PRO A 531 9.54 23.97 -4.48
N ARG A 532 8.92 24.08 -3.29
CA ARG A 532 8.43 25.38 -2.77
C ARG A 532 9.55 26.30 -2.24
N THR A 533 10.68 25.76 -1.83
CA THR A 533 11.83 26.54 -1.36
C THR A 533 12.64 27.13 -2.52
N LEU A 534 12.69 26.46 -3.67
CA LEU A 534 13.42 26.95 -4.86
C LEU A 534 12.75 28.18 -5.49
N ALA A 535 11.43 28.15 -5.73
CA ALA A 535 10.69 29.28 -6.30
C ALA A 535 10.72 30.54 -5.40
N ALA A 536 10.64 30.36 -4.07
CA ALA A 536 10.75 31.46 -3.11
C ALA A 536 12.17 32.07 -3.04
N THR A 537 13.21 31.26 -3.26
CA THR A 537 14.61 31.70 -3.28
C THR A 537 14.94 32.43 -4.58
N LEU A 538 14.44 31.95 -5.71
CA LEU A 538 14.64 32.58 -7.02
C LEU A 538 13.90 33.93 -7.12
N ALA A 539 12.73 34.07 -6.50
CA ALA A 539 11.93 35.31 -6.53
C ALA A 539 12.64 36.53 -5.92
N THR A 540 13.55 36.35 -4.95
CA THR A 540 14.29 37.44 -4.28
C THR A 540 15.63 37.77 -4.94
N GLN A 541 16.06 36.98 -5.93
CA GLN A 541 17.34 37.11 -6.63
C GLN A 541 17.20 37.93 -7.92
N SER A 542 18.28 38.60 -8.32
CA SER A 542 18.36 39.24 -9.65
C SER A 542 18.42 38.18 -10.77
N PRO A 543 18.06 38.52 -12.03
CA PRO A 543 18.06 37.56 -13.14
C PRO A 543 19.39 36.81 -13.32
N GLN A 544 20.52 37.50 -13.11
CA GLN A 544 21.84 36.88 -13.17
C GLN A 544 22.06 35.88 -12.01
N GLN A 545 21.70 36.27 -10.79
CA GLN A 545 21.81 35.41 -9.60
C GLN A 545 20.88 34.19 -9.66
N ARG A 546 19.70 34.32 -10.30
CA ARG A 546 18.78 33.20 -10.56
C ARG A 546 19.39 32.20 -11.52
N LEU A 547 19.98 32.69 -12.62
CA LEU A 547 20.63 31.85 -13.60
C LEU A 547 21.84 31.13 -12.98
N ASP A 548 22.64 31.82 -12.17
CA ASP A 548 23.78 31.22 -11.46
C ASP A 548 23.31 30.13 -10.47
N THR A 549 22.23 30.39 -9.73
CA THR A 549 21.63 29.43 -8.78
C THR A 549 21.05 28.20 -9.49
N LEU A 550 20.34 28.40 -10.60
CA LEU A 550 19.77 27.31 -11.41
C LEU A 550 20.86 26.52 -12.13
N THR A 551 21.93 27.18 -12.58
CA THR A 551 23.08 26.51 -13.20
C THR A 551 23.79 25.63 -12.17
N ALA A 552 24.02 26.13 -10.96
CA ALA A 552 24.57 25.32 -9.87
C ALA A 552 23.68 24.10 -9.54
N MET A 553 22.34 24.29 -9.51
CA MET A 553 21.38 23.20 -9.24
C MET A 553 21.36 22.15 -10.36
N VAL A 554 21.33 22.57 -11.63
CA VAL A 554 21.36 21.66 -12.78
C VAL A 554 22.69 20.92 -12.83
N THR A 555 23.82 21.59 -12.61
CA THR A 555 25.14 20.97 -12.58
C THR A 555 25.28 19.98 -11.42
N ALA A 556 24.79 20.31 -10.22
CA ALA A 556 24.77 19.39 -9.09
C ALA A 556 23.85 18.19 -9.31
N THR A 557 22.68 18.40 -9.93
CA THR A 557 21.75 17.31 -10.27
C THR A 557 22.34 16.41 -11.36
N ALA A 558 23.01 16.98 -12.36
CA ALA A 558 23.73 16.22 -13.39
C ALA A 558 24.92 15.44 -12.79
N ALA A 559 25.71 16.05 -11.90
CA ALA A 559 26.78 15.38 -11.18
C ALA A 559 26.28 14.19 -10.36
N ALA A 560 25.14 14.36 -9.66
CA ALA A 560 24.53 13.30 -8.87
C ALA A 560 24.01 12.14 -9.73
N VAL A 561 23.36 12.43 -10.86
CA VAL A 561 22.88 11.41 -11.82
C VAL A 561 24.04 10.67 -12.48
N LEU A 562 25.18 11.35 -12.69
CA LEU A 562 26.39 10.76 -13.25
C LEU A 562 27.33 10.13 -12.21
N ALA A 563 26.95 10.16 -10.92
CA ALA A 563 27.81 9.75 -9.79
C ALA A 563 29.21 10.40 -9.81
N HIS A 564 29.31 11.65 -10.27
CA HIS A 564 30.57 12.38 -10.35
C HIS A 564 31.01 12.84 -8.94
N PRO A 565 32.28 12.63 -8.54
CA PRO A 565 32.73 12.81 -7.14
C PRO A 565 32.78 14.27 -6.66
N ASP A 566 32.76 15.23 -7.58
CA ASP A 566 32.74 16.67 -7.28
C ASP A 566 31.80 17.42 -8.24
N PRO A 567 30.70 18.04 -7.75
CA PRO A 567 29.80 18.88 -8.54
C PRO A 567 30.45 20.16 -9.10
N ALA A 568 31.47 20.71 -8.42
CA ALA A 568 32.14 21.94 -8.83
C ALA A 568 33.15 21.73 -9.98
N GLY A 569 33.46 20.47 -10.30
CA GLY A 569 34.40 20.09 -11.36
C GLY A 569 33.77 19.94 -12.76
N LEU A 570 32.44 20.02 -12.90
CA LEU A 570 31.75 19.92 -14.19
C LEU A 570 31.68 21.29 -14.88
N ASP A 571 32.17 21.35 -16.13
CA ASP A 571 32.07 22.54 -16.97
C ASP A 571 30.58 22.83 -17.34
N PRO A 572 29.99 23.94 -16.87
CA PRO A 572 28.58 24.27 -17.12
C PRO A 572 28.27 24.56 -18.60
N ASP A 573 29.29 24.88 -19.40
CA ASP A 573 29.18 25.14 -20.83
C ASP A 573 29.52 23.91 -21.69
N GLY A 574 29.98 22.83 -21.06
CA GLY A 574 30.28 21.56 -21.70
C GLY A 574 29.01 20.79 -22.14
N PRO A 575 29.02 20.09 -23.28
CA PRO A 575 27.89 19.26 -23.69
C PRO A 575 27.61 18.14 -22.69
N LEU A 576 26.39 18.04 -22.16
CA LEU A 576 25.92 16.99 -21.25
C LEU A 576 26.20 15.58 -21.79
N LYS A 577 26.13 15.42 -23.13
CA LYS A 577 26.46 14.18 -23.85
C LYS A 577 27.94 13.80 -23.75
N ASP A 578 28.84 14.78 -23.71
CA ASP A 578 30.28 14.55 -23.55
C ASP A 578 30.67 14.33 -22.08
N LEU A 579 29.78 14.72 -21.15
CA LEU A 579 29.88 14.46 -19.71
C LEU A 579 29.30 13.09 -19.30
N GLY A 580 28.73 12.31 -20.22
CA GLY A 580 28.22 10.96 -19.97
C GLY A 580 26.70 10.85 -19.80
N ILE A 581 25.94 11.94 -19.99
CA ILE A 581 24.46 11.87 -20.01
C ILE A 581 24.00 11.19 -21.30
N ASP A 582 23.32 10.07 -21.16
CA ASP A 582 22.74 9.27 -22.24
C ASP A 582 21.20 9.29 -22.19
N SER A 583 20.52 8.47 -23.00
CA SER A 583 19.05 8.48 -23.07
C SER A 583 18.33 7.99 -21.81
N LEU A 584 19.00 7.21 -20.96
CA LEU A 584 18.44 6.74 -19.69
C LEU A 584 18.75 7.74 -18.57
N THR A 585 20.00 8.20 -18.46
CA THR A 585 20.40 9.19 -17.45
C THR A 585 19.84 10.58 -17.75
N ALA A 586 19.54 10.92 -19.00
CA ALA A 586 18.76 12.12 -19.35
C ALA A 586 17.33 12.07 -18.81
N MET A 587 16.71 10.89 -18.74
CA MET A 587 15.38 10.72 -18.17
C MET A 587 15.42 10.84 -16.65
N GLU A 588 16.45 10.30 -16.00
CA GLU A 588 16.67 10.45 -14.56
C GLU A 588 16.97 11.90 -14.18
N LEU A 589 17.81 12.58 -14.95
CA LEU A 589 18.09 14.02 -14.82
C LEU A 589 16.82 14.83 -15.00
N ARG A 590 16.02 14.58 -16.04
CA ARG A 590 14.72 15.23 -16.24
C ARG A 590 13.78 14.98 -15.06
N ASN A 591 13.68 13.74 -14.58
CA ASN A 591 12.81 13.39 -13.46
C ASN A 591 13.26 14.07 -12.17
N ALA A 592 14.58 14.14 -11.93
CA ALA A 592 15.16 14.85 -10.81
C ALA A 592 14.88 16.36 -10.93
N LEU A 593 15.04 16.96 -12.10
CA LEU A 593 14.74 18.37 -12.34
C LEU A 593 13.24 18.66 -12.18
N ASN A 594 12.33 17.80 -12.65
CA ASN A 594 10.88 17.91 -12.41
C ASN A 594 10.57 17.93 -10.90
N ARG A 595 11.25 17.11 -10.10
CA ARG A 595 11.08 17.08 -8.64
C ARG A 595 11.61 18.35 -7.96
N HIS A 596 12.77 18.85 -8.38
CA HIS A 596 13.39 20.04 -7.78
C HIS A 596 12.68 21.34 -8.19
N THR A 597 12.18 21.41 -9.42
CA THR A 597 11.58 22.62 -10.00
C THR A 597 10.05 22.63 -9.98
N GLY A 598 9.41 21.46 -9.87
CA GLY A 598 7.96 21.33 -9.99
C GLY A 598 7.42 21.50 -11.41
N LEU A 599 8.29 21.54 -12.43
CA LEU A 599 7.93 21.68 -13.84
C LEU A 599 7.65 20.31 -14.50
N ALA A 600 6.83 20.32 -15.56
CA ALA A 600 6.62 19.15 -16.43
C ALA A 600 7.54 19.25 -17.64
N LEU A 601 8.80 18.87 -17.47
CA LEU A 601 9.75 18.99 -18.57
C LEU A 601 9.53 17.88 -19.61
N PRO A 602 9.54 18.21 -20.92
CA PRO A 602 9.46 17.22 -22.01
C PRO A 602 10.56 16.18 -21.93
N ALA A 603 10.30 14.96 -22.43
CA ALA A 603 11.29 13.90 -22.50
C ALA A 603 12.54 14.28 -23.32
N THR A 604 12.42 15.26 -24.21
CA THR A 604 13.51 15.76 -25.06
C THR A 604 14.30 16.91 -24.45
N VAL A 605 13.89 17.48 -23.31
CA VAL A 605 14.42 18.75 -22.77
C VAL A 605 15.95 18.77 -22.62
N VAL A 606 16.54 17.64 -22.21
CA VAL A 606 17.98 17.49 -21.99
C VAL A 606 18.75 17.44 -23.31
N PHE A 607 18.10 17.04 -24.40
CA PHE A 607 18.67 17.04 -25.76
C PHE A 607 18.48 18.36 -26.48
N ASP A 608 17.34 19.02 -26.24
CA ASP A 608 17.00 20.33 -26.78
C ASP A 608 17.89 21.42 -26.16
N HIS A 609 18.31 21.22 -24.90
CA HIS A 609 19.21 22.12 -24.15
C HIS A 609 20.45 21.35 -23.65
N PRO A 610 21.45 21.11 -24.52
CA PRO A 610 22.45 20.06 -24.32
C PRO A 610 23.64 20.45 -23.43
N THR A 611 23.57 21.54 -22.66
CA THR A 611 24.61 21.92 -21.66
C THR A 611 23.93 22.29 -20.34
N PRO A 612 24.56 22.11 -19.17
CA PRO A 612 23.98 22.52 -17.88
C PRO A 612 23.52 23.99 -17.87
N ALA A 613 24.33 24.91 -18.41
CA ALA A 613 23.99 26.33 -18.48
C ALA A 613 22.82 26.62 -19.41
N LYS A 614 22.69 25.92 -20.55
CA LYS A 614 21.55 26.07 -21.47
C LYS A 614 20.27 25.46 -20.91
N LEU A 615 20.38 24.34 -20.20
CA LEU A 615 19.26 23.70 -19.53
C LEU A 615 18.80 24.55 -18.34
N ALA A 616 19.72 25.13 -17.57
CA ALA A 616 19.41 26.09 -16.51
C ALA A 616 18.80 27.39 -17.05
N GLY A 617 19.28 27.88 -18.20
CA GLY A 617 18.67 29.00 -18.91
C GLY A 617 17.24 28.69 -19.33
N HIS A 618 17.00 27.48 -19.84
CA HIS A 618 15.66 27.03 -20.20
C HIS A 618 14.74 26.84 -18.98
N LEU A 619 15.28 26.34 -17.86
CA LEU A 619 14.52 26.26 -16.60
C LEU A 619 14.25 27.65 -16.03
N ALA A 620 15.19 28.58 -16.14
CA ALA A 620 14.98 29.97 -15.74
C ALA A 620 13.87 30.59 -16.58
N GLU A 621 13.87 30.34 -17.89
CA GLU A 621 12.79 30.75 -18.79
C GLU A 621 11.46 30.12 -18.39
N LEU A 622 11.41 28.81 -18.11
CA LEU A 622 10.17 28.13 -17.68
C LEU A 622 9.70 28.52 -16.26
N LEU A 623 10.59 29.01 -15.40
CA LEU A 623 10.25 29.45 -14.04
C LEU A 623 9.92 30.96 -13.98
N ASP A 624 10.45 31.77 -14.89
CA ASP A 624 10.10 33.18 -15.07
C ASP A 624 8.94 33.39 -16.07
N ASP A 625 8.55 32.35 -16.83
CA ASP A 625 7.39 32.37 -17.72
C ASP A 625 6.08 32.16 -16.93
N PRO A 626 5.20 33.18 -16.79
CA PRO A 626 3.91 33.05 -16.14
C PRO A 626 2.93 32.14 -16.91
N ALA A 627 3.33 31.62 -18.09
CA ALA A 627 2.59 30.69 -18.92
C ALA A 627 3.18 29.26 -18.96
N ALA A 628 4.22 28.95 -18.17
CA ALA A 628 4.68 27.57 -18.07
C ALA A 628 3.51 26.71 -17.53
N PRO A 629 3.06 25.68 -18.27
CA PRO A 629 1.92 24.88 -17.86
C PRO A 629 2.26 24.25 -16.50
N PRO A 630 1.38 24.35 -15.48
CA PRO A 630 1.55 23.53 -14.30
C PRO A 630 1.57 22.08 -14.79
N VAL A 631 2.47 21.27 -14.24
CA VAL A 631 2.38 19.81 -14.37
C VAL A 631 0.90 19.45 -14.17
N PRO A 632 0.22 18.77 -15.12
CA PRO A 632 -0.99 18.06 -14.75
C PRO A 632 -0.52 17.15 -13.64
N ALA A 633 -0.92 17.44 -12.39
CA ALA A 633 -0.68 16.56 -11.25
C ALA A 633 -0.90 15.16 -11.79
N ALA A 634 0.16 14.35 -11.82
CA ALA A 634 0.18 13.10 -12.57
C ALA A 634 -1.19 12.47 -12.37
N GLN A 635 -2.00 12.47 -13.43
CA GLN A 635 -3.25 11.75 -13.40
C GLN A 635 -2.79 10.31 -13.32
N ALA A 636 -2.62 9.82 -12.09
CA ALA A 636 -2.86 8.44 -11.75
C ALA A 636 -4.15 8.10 -12.50
N GLY A 637 -4.02 7.34 -13.58
CA GLY A 637 -5.06 7.20 -14.57
C GLY A 637 -6.38 6.90 -13.87
N THR A 638 -7.28 7.88 -13.89
CA THR A 638 -8.66 7.73 -13.44
C THR A 638 -9.38 6.89 -14.47
N ARG A 639 -9.09 5.59 -14.48
CA ARG A 639 -10.04 4.56 -14.91
C ARG A 639 -10.74 4.04 -13.67
N GLY A 640 -11.83 4.71 -13.31
CA GLY A 640 -12.90 4.19 -12.45
C GLY A 640 -12.51 3.90 -11.01
N ASP A 641 -13.10 4.69 -10.11
CA ASP A 641 -13.13 4.50 -8.67
C ASP A 641 -13.24 3.04 -8.23
N ASP A 642 -12.24 2.60 -7.47
CA ASP A 642 -12.42 1.60 -6.41
C ASP A 642 -11.15 1.63 -5.53
N PRO A 643 -11.25 1.82 -4.19
CA PRO A 643 -10.10 1.62 -3.30
C PRO A 643 -9.51 0.24 -3.59
N ALA A 644 -8.18 0.13 -3.67
CA ALA A 644 -7.42 -1.02 -4.19
C ALA A 644 -7.90 -2.37 -3.59
N GLY A 645 -8.97 -2.91 -4.16
CA GLY A 645 -9.50 -4.21 -3.80
C GLY A 645 -8.58 -5.30 -4.32
N ASN A 646 -8.71 -6.51 -3.79
CA ASN A 646 -7.91 -7.66 -4.22
C ASN A 646 -8.30 -8.18 -5.63
N ARG A 647 -8.75 -7.33 -6.56
CA ARG A 647 -9.15 -7.72 -7.92
C ARG A 647 -7.93 -7.68 -8.83
N LEU A 648 -7.82 -8.64 -9.74
CA LEU A 648 -6.83 -8.57 -10.81
C LEU A 648 -7.24 -7.45 -11.78
N ALA A 649 -6.26 -6.64 -12.21
CA ALA A 649 -6.48 -5.73 -13.32
C ALA A 649 -6.78 -6.54 -14.59
N HIS A 650 -7.54 -5.97 -15.53
CA HIS A 650 -7.90 -6.69 -16.77
C HIS A 650 -6.68 -7.19 -17.55
N VAL A 651 -5.59 -6.41 -17.56
CA VAL A 651 -4.32 -6.79 -18.21
C VAL A 651 -3.64 -7.95 -17.49
N ASP A 652 -3.64 -7.95 -16.14
CA ASP A 652 -3.04 -9.03 -15.34
C ASP A 652 -3.82 -10.35 -15.52
N GLN A 653 -5.15 -10.30 -15.42
CA GLN A 653 -6.02 -11.47 -15.63
C GLN A 653 -5.87 -12.05 -17.04
N ALA A 654 -5.76 -11.18 -18.02
CA ALA A 654 -5.51 -11.52 -19.41
C ALA A 654 -4.17 -12.24 -19.64
N VAL A 655 -3.08 -11.67 -19.12
CA VAL A 655 -1.73 -12.24 -19.23
C VAL A 655 -1.70 -13.59 -18.52
N PHE A 656 -2.28 -13.69 -17.33
CA PHE A 656 -2.45 -14.94 -16.59
C PHE A 656 -3.18 -16.01 -17.43
N LEU A 657 -4.36 -15.69 -17.98
CA LEU A 657 -5.15 -16.64 -18.78
C LEU A 657 -4.48 -17.03 -20.10
N THR A 658 -3.75 -16.11 -20.72
CA THR A 658 -3.05 -16.32 -21.99
C THR A 658 -1.83 -17.21 -21.80
N MET A 659 -0.99 -16.92 -20.80
CA MET A 659 0.20 -17.71 -20.47
C MET A 659 -0.19 -19.11 -20.00
N ARG A 660 -1.24 -19.25 -19.17
CA ARG A 660 -1.76 -20.57 -18.76
C ARG A 660 -2.32 -21.40 -19.92
N ALA A 661 -2.74 -20.75 -21.01
CA ALA A 661 -3.23 -21.45 -22.19
C ALA A 661 -2.12 -21.99 -23.11
N VAL A 662 -0.88 -21.48 -22.97
CA VAL A 662 0.28 -21.90 -23.78
C VAL A 662 1.28 -22.67 -22.91
N HIS A 663 2.12 -21.98 -22.13
CA HIS A 663 3.03 -22.52 -21.11
C HIS A 663 3.33 -21.40 -20.08
N GLY A 664 3.49 -21.74 -18.80
CA GLY A 664 3.71 -20.74 -17.75
C GLY A 664 5.18 -20.33 -17.65
N THR A 665 5.53 -19.14 -18.17
CA THR A 665 6.91 -18.62 -18.05
C THR A 665 7.27 -18.33 -16.60
N GLN A 666 8.42 -18.80 -16.17
CA GLN A 666 9.04 -18.51 -14.89
C GLN A 666 10.24 -17.59 -15.07
N VAL A 667 10.54 -16.80 -14.05
CA VAL A 667 11.76 -16.02 -13.96
C VAL A 667 12.51 -16.47 -12.73
N GLN A 668 13.78 -16.81 -12.88
CA GLN A 668 14.66 -17.14 -11.77
C GLN A 668 15.72 -16.05 -11.60
N PHE A 669 15.91 -15.64 -10.35
CA PHE A 669 16.96 -14.75 -9.88
C PHE A 669 17.88 -15.52 -8.93
N ILE A 670 19.19 -15.38 -9.13
CA ILE A 670 20.20 -16.06 -8.32
C ILE A 670 21.18 -15.01 -7.81
N TRP A 671 21.48 -15.08 -6.51
CA TRP A 671 22.53 -14.29 -5.85
C TRP A 671 23.54 -15.25 -5.23
N VAL A 672 24.83 -14.97 -5.35
CA VAL A 672 25.89 -15.80 -4.75
C VAL A 672 26.67 -14.94 -3.77
N TYR A 673 26.67 -15.30 -2.49
CA TYR A 673 27.34 -14.55 -1.44
C TYR A 673 28.60 -15.24 -0.93
N ASP A 674 29.70 -14.50 -0.76
CA ASP A 674 30.96 -15.01 -0.17
C ASP A 674 30.98 -14.98 1.36
N ARG A 675 29.90 -14.51 2.00
CA ARG A 675 29.66 -14.59 3.44
C ARG A 675 28.31 -15.21 3.77
N ASP A 676 28.11 -15.48 5.06
CA ASP A 676 26.81 -15.88 5.59
C ASP A 676 25.75 -14.77 5.41
N VAL A 677 24.55 -15.18 4.99
CA VAL A 677 23.40 -14.30 4.73
C VAL A 677 22.49 -14.21 5.96
N ASN A 678 21.79 -13.09 6.13
CA ASN A 678 20.88 -12.90 7.26
C ASN A 678 19.60 -13.74 7.07
N LEU A 679 19.59 -14.94 7.65
CA LEU A 679 18.47 -15.88 7.52
C LEU A 679 17.15 -15.30 8.05
N ASP A 680 17.18 -14.55 9.16
CA ASP A 680 15.99 -13.92 9.71
C ASP A 680 15.41 -12.85 8.79
N GLY A 681 16.28 -12.08 8.12
CA GLY A 681 15.92 -11.10 7.10
C GLY A 681 15.23 -11.74 5.90
N LEU A 682 15.81 -12.85 5.40
CA LEU A 682 15.20 -13.63 4.32
C LEU A 682 13.87 -14.27 4.74
N GLN A 683 13.76 -14.77 5.98
CA GLN A 683 12.51 -15.35 6.49
C GLN A 683 11.43 -14.28 6.66
N ARG A 684 11.79 -13.07 7.12
CA ARG A 684 10.89 -11.91 7.15
C ARG A 684 10.44 -11.53 5.75
N PHE A 685 11.36 -11.48 4.79
CA PHE A 685 11.05 -11.22 3.40
C PHE A 685 10.10 -12.27 2.80
N GLN A 686 10.32 -13.57 3.08
CA GLN A 686 9.42 -14.64 2.68
C GLN A 686 8.01 -14.47 3.28
N ARG A 687 7.91 -14.11 4.56
CA ARG A 687 6.62 -13.82 5.22
C ARG A 687 5.92 -12.61 4.58
N ASN A 688 6.67 -11.56 4.24
CA ASN A 688 6.14 -10.38 3.57
C ASN A 688 5.69 -10.69 2.14
N LEU A 689 6.46 -11.50 1.41
CA LEU A 689 6.09 -12.05 0.11
C LEU A 689 4.76 -12.82 0.20
N GLY A 690 4.61 -13.67 1.20
CA GLY A 690 3.38 -14.42 1.51
C GLY A 690 2.14 -13.55 1.79
N ARG A 691 2.32 -12.28 2.16
CA ARG A 691 1.26 -11.32 2.51
C ARG A 691 1.03 -10.25 1.43
N GLY A 692 2.02 -9.96 0.60
CA GLY A 692 1.97 -9.03 -0.54
C GLY A 692 1.51 -9.67 -1.85
N LEU A 693 1.50 -8.92 -2.96
CA LEU A 693 0.89 -9.32 -4.26
C LEU A 693 1.40 -10.66 -4.82
N LEU A 694 2.63 -11.07 -4.49
CA LEU A 694 3.30 -12.20 -5.13
C LEU A 694 3.10 -13.54 -4.39
N GLY A 695 2.90 -13.56 -3.08
CA GLY A 695 2.57 -14.77 -2.30
C GLY A 695 1.12 -15.17 -2.34
N ARG A 696 0.35 -14.53 -3.22
CA ARG A 696 -1.07 -14.78 -3.40
C ARG A 696 -1.25 -15.90 -4.41
N ARG A 697 -2.35 -16.62 -4.26
CA ARG A 697 -2.93 -17.40 -5.35
C ARG A 697 -4.08 -16.60 -5.98
N VAL A 698 -4.40 -16.92 -7.22
CA VAL A 698 -5.53 -16.36 -7.96
C VAL A 698 -6.76 -17.20 -7.64
N GLU A 699 -7.74 -16.59 -6.98
CA GLU A 699 -9.10 -17.13 -6.84
C GLU A 699 -9.92 -16.77 -8.08
N ARG A 700 -10.37 -17.80 -8.80
CA ARG A 700 -11.25 -17.65 -9.95
C ARG A 700 -12.65 -17.20 -9.49
N SER A 701 -13.21 -16.18 -10.13
CA SER A 701 -14.60 -15.81 -9.84
C SER A 701 -15.55 -16.97 -10.20
N PRO A 702 -16.61 -17.22 -9.40
CA PRO A 702 -17.68 -18.15 -9.76
C PRO A 702 -18.49 -17.67 -10.98
N ILE A 703 -18.38 -16.39 -11.36
CA ILE A 703 -19.00 -15.82 -12.56
C ILE A 703 -18.00 -15.88 -13.71
N PRO A 704 -18.29 -16.59 -14.82
CA PRO A 704 -17.30 -16.89 -15.87
C PRO A 704 -16.61 -15.68 -16.53
N PHE A 705 -17.21 -14.50 -16.45
CA PHE A 705 -16.77 -13.27 -17.10
C PHE A 705 -16.41 -12.14 -16.12
N ALA A 706 -16.44 -12.39 -14.81
CA ALA A 706 -16.02 -11.42 -13.81
C ALA A 706 -14.49 -11.46 -13.60
N ARG A 707 -13.98 -10.45 -12.90
CA ARG A 707 -12.55 -10.35 -12.58
C ARG A 707 -12.15 -11.39 -11.53
N ASP A 708 -11.01 -12.02 -11.74
CA ASP A 708 -10.42 -12.91 -10.74
C ASP A 708 -9.83 -12.09 -9.58
N HIS A 709 -9.61 -12.73 -8.44
CA HIS A 709 -9.13 -12.07 -7.24
C HIS A 709 -7.81 -12.66 -6.74
N TRP A 710 -7.04 -11.83 -6.06
CA TRP A 710 -5.91 -12.26 -5.26
C TRP A 710 -6.39 -12.76 -3.90
N VAL A 711 -5.94 -13.96 -3.49
CA VAL A 711 -6.19 -14.51 -2.16
C VAL A 711 -4.92 -15.08 -1.54
N MET A 712 -4.91 -15.24 -0.22
CA MET A 712 -3.78 -15.84 0.49
C MET A 712 -3.47 -17.25 -0.05
N ALA A 713 -2.19 -17.53 -0.30
CA ALA A 713 -1.70 -18.90 -0.42
C ALA A 713 -1.56 -19.52 0.99
N PRO A 714 -1.62 -20.86 1.12
CA PRO A 714 -1.33 -21.54 2.38
C PRO A 714 0.08 -21.17 2.89
N PRO A 715 0.28 -20.99 4.21
CA PRO A 715 1.60 -20.71 4.76
C PRO A 715 2.58 -21.84 4.40
N ARG A 716 3.81 -21.47 4.01
CA ARG A 716 4.92 -22.41 3.79
C ARG A 716 5.83 -22.48 5.02
N ASP A 717 6.34 -23.68 5.27
CA ASP A 717 7.33 -23.98 6.33
C ASP A 717 8.72 -23.42 5.97
N GLY A 718 8.93 -22.13 6.21
CA GLY A 718 10.26 -21.51 6.13
C GLY A 718 10.92 -21.49 4.73
N ILE A 719 12.17 -21.03 4.68
CA ILE A 719 12.98 -21.04 3.45
C ILE A 719 13.50 -22.46 3.25
N ASP A 720 13.46 -22.92 2.00
CA ASP A 720 14.04 -24.19 1.60
C ASP A 720 15.57 -24.09 1.51
N ILE A 721 16.24 -24.59 2.56
CA ILE A 721 17.69 -24.57 2.71
C ILE A 721 18.25 -25.93 2.28
N ALA A 722 19.19 -25.94 1.34
CA ALA A 722 19.86 -27.16 0.90
C ALA A 722 20.62 -27.82 2.08
N ALA A 723 20.37 -29.12 2.30
CA ALA A 723 20.93 -29.86 3.43
C ALA A 723 22.45 -30.07 3.36
N THR A 724 23.06 -29.97 2.17
CA THR A 724 24.49 -30.20 1.96
C THR A 724 25.09 -29.01 1.23
N PRO A 725 26.17 -28.39 1.75
CA PRO A 725 26.91 -27.37 1.03
C PRO A 725 27.45 -27.89 -0.31
N ARG A 726 27.57 -27.02 -1.32
CA ARG A 726 28.17 -27.36 -2.63
C ARG A 726 29.29 -26.40 -2.98
N ARG A 727 30.16 -26.77 -3.93
CA ARG A 727 31.18 -25.85 -4.46
C ARG A 727 30.53 -24.71 -5.21
N ARG A 728 31.23 -23.57 -5.25
CA ARG A 728 30.81 -22.39 -6.02
C ARG A 728 30.59 -22.69 -7.52
N SER A 729 31.37 -23.61 -8.10
CA SER A 729 31.20 -24.09 -9.48
C SER A 729 29.84 -24.76 -9.74
N ASP A 730 29.19 -25.27 -8.69
CA ASP A 730 28.00 -26.12 -8.80
C ASP A 730 26.70 -25.33 -8.55
N VAL A 731 26.80 -24.02 -8.27
CA VAL A 731 25.64 -23.14 -8.03
C VAL A 731 24.70 -23.12 -9.23
N SER A 732 25.24 -23.15 -10.46
CA SER A 732 24.45 -23.17 -11.68
C SER A 732 23.59 -24.44 -11.77
N ALA A 733 24.20 -25.60 -11.51
CA ALA A 733 23.49 -26.88 -11.49
C ALA A 733 22.43 -26.94 -10.37
N TRP A 734 22.72 -26.40 -9.18
CA TRP A 734 21.72 -26.29 -8.12
C TRP A 734 20.56 -25.37 -8.53
N ALA A 735 20.84 -24.23 -9.14
CA ALA A 735 19.80 -23.33 -9.63
C ALA A 735 18.92 -23.99 -10.70
N ASP A 736 19.47 -24.88 -11.54
CA ASP A 736 18.72 -25.72 -12.48
C ASP A 736 17.75 -26.68 -11.78
N GLU A 737 18.13 -27.25 -10.65
CA GLU A 737 17.22 -28.05 -9.82
C GLU A 737 16.08 -27.18 -9.26
N ARG A 738 16.39 -25.96 -8.81
CA ARG A 738 15.41 -25.04 -8.22
C ARG A 738 14.33 -24.63 -9.21
N VAL A 739 14.69 -24.20 -10.43
CA VAL A 739 13.71 -23.71 -11.42
C VAL A 739 12.75 -24.80 -11.91
N ARG A 740 13.07 -26.08 -11.68
CA ARG A 740 12.20 -27.21 -12.03
C ARG A 740 11.13 -27.49 -10.97
N LEU A 741 11.20 -26.82 -9.81
CA LEU A 741 10.16 -26.96 -8.79
C LEU A 741 8.85 -26.32 -9.27
N PRO A 742 7.70 -26.95 -8.99
CA PRO A 742 6.43 -26.46 -9.49
C PRO A 742 6.06 -25.12 -8.84
N VAL A 743 5.66 -24.18 -9.71
CA VAL A 743 5.10 -22.87 -9.33
C VAL A 743 3.76 -22.73 -10.04
N ASP A 744 2.66 -22.76 -9.30
CA ASP A 744 1.31 -22.54 -9.84
C ASP A 744 0.58 -21.47 -9.04
N PRO A 745 0.38 -20.26 -9.60
CA PRO A 745 -0.32 -19.19 -8.93
C PRO A 745 -1.83 -19.43 -8.71
N GLU A 746 -2.45 -20.51 -9.20
CA GLU A 746 -3.86 -20.85 -8.88
C GLU A 746 -3.98 -21.77 -7.64
N TRP A 747 -3.03 -22.71 -7.49
CA TRP A 747 -3.09 -23.76 -6.48
C TRP A 747 -2.06 -23.60 -5.35
N GLY A 748 -1.07 -22.74 -5.52
CA GLY A 748 -0.01 -22.45 -4.54
C GLY A 748 0.56 -21.04 -4.71
N PRO A 749 1.64 -20.68 -4.00
CA PRO A 749 2.30 -19.41 -4.23
C PRO A 749 2.93 -19.40 -5.63
N GLY A 750 2.80 -18.28 -6.34
CA GLY A 750 3.43 -18.09 -7.65
C GLY A 750 4.94 -17.83 -7.59
N TRP A 751 5.62 -18.31 -6.54
CA TRP A 751 7.07 -18.28 -6.38
C TRP A 751 7.57 -19.35 -5.41
N HIS A 752 8.88 -19.57 -5.40
CA HIS A 752 9.59 -20.20 -4.29
C HIS A 752 10.97 -19.58 -4.09
N LEU A 753 11.42 -19.54 -2.83
CA LEU A 753 12.72 -19.03 -2.41
C LEU A 753 13.55 -20.20 -1.86
N GLY A 754 14.84 -20.25 -2.16
CA GLY A 754 15.75 -21.23 -1.56
C GLY A 754 17.15 -20.70 -1.34
N MET A 755 17.89 -21.38 -0.47
CA MET A 755 19.26 -21.04 -0.09
C MET A 755 20.17 -22.28 -0.18
N LEU A 756 21.36 -22.11 -0.72
CA LEU A 756 22.43 -23.12 -0.79
C LEU A 756 23.65 -22.61 -0.02
N PRO A 757 24.04 -23.22 1.10
CA PRO A 757 25.34 -22.97 1.72
C PRO A 757 26.50 -23.37 0.78
N LEU A 758 27.61 -22.62 0.77
CA LEU A 758 28.77 -22.92 -0.07
C LEU A 758 29.91 -23.59 0.72
N GLU A 759 30.63 -24.50 0.07
CA GLU A 759 31.89 -25.05 0.59
C GLU A 759 32.94 -23.93 0.72
N GLY A 760 33.43 -23.69 1.94
CA GLY A 760 34.42 -22.64 2.22
C GLY A 760 33.84 -21.36 2.85
N GLY A 761 32.52 -21.31 3.12
CA GLY A 761 31.82 -20.14 3.64
C GLY A 761 31.02 -19.42 2.54
N GLY A 762 29.93 -18.75 2.90
CA GLY A 762 29.04 -18.13 1.93
C GLY A 762 27.72 -18.87 1.69
N ALA A 763 26.83 -18.26 0.90
CA ALA A 763 25.55 -18.84 0.52
C ALA A 763 25.05 -18.33 -0.84
N ALA A 764 24.46 -19.18 -1.65
CA ALA A 764 23.68 -18.78 -2.82
C ALA A 764 22.18 -18.73 -2.50
N ILE A 765 21.46 -17.74 -3.04
CA ILE A 765 20.02 -17.56 -2.91
C ILE A 765 19.39 -17.70 -4.29
N SER A 766 18.29 -18.44 -4.41
CA SER A 766 17.51 -18.56 -5.64
C SER A 766 16.05 -18.20 -5.36
N LEU A 767 15.54 -17.18 -6.05
CA LEU A 767 14.10 -16.90 -6.14
C LEU A 767 13.61 -17.31 -7.53
N VAL A 768 12.58 -18.14 -7.59
CA VAL A 768 11.84 -18.41 -8.82
C VAL A 768 10.45 -17.84 -8.68
N VAL A 769 9.97 -17.10 -9.67
CA VAL A 769 8.64 -16.50 -9.70
C VAL A 769 7.93 -16.82 -11.01
N SER A 770 6.60 -16.85 -11.02
CA SER A 770 5.85 -16.88 -12.27
C SER A 770 5.82 -15.48 -12.90
N HIS A 771 6.23 -15.38 -14.17
CA HIS A 771 6.19 -14.13 -14.94
C HIS A 771 4.76 -13.61 -15.16
N THR A 772 3.74 -14.42 -14.83
CA THR A 772 2.32 -14.05 -14.92
C THR A 772 1.87 -13.05 -13.86
N ILE A 773 2.63 -12.91 -12.77
CA ILE A 773 2.22 -12.14 -11.58
C ILE A 773 3.27 -11.16 -11.05
N VAL A 774 4.46 -11.05 -11.67
CA VAL A 774 5.60 -10.26 -11.16
C VAL A 774 6.22 -9.34 -12.23
N ASP A 775 6.54 -8.11 -11.81
CA ASP A 775 7.51 -7.22 -12.46
C ASP A 775 8.91 -7.45 -11.86
N GLY A 776 9.85 -7.90 -12.70
CA GLY A 776 11.15 -8.41 -12.27
C GLY A 776 12.11 -7.37 -11.70
N ILE A 777 12.00 -6.09 -12.05
CA ILE A 777 13.04 -5.08 -11.74
C ILE A 777 12.91 -4.56 -10.29
N GLY A 778 11.71 -4.17 -9.86
CA GLY A 778 11.48 -3.68 -8.48
C GLY A 778 11.72 -4.71 -7.38
N PHE A 779 11.84 -5.99 -7.76
CA PHE A 779 11.99 -7.12 -6.83
C PHE A 779 13.45 -7.45 -6.51
N VAL A 780 14.36 -7.19 -7.45
CA VAL A 780 15.80 -7.42 -7.29
C VAL A 780 16.36 -6.56 -6.16
N GLU A 781 15.92 -5.31 -6.06
CA GLU A 781 16.34 -4.37 -5.01
C GLU A 781 15.80 -4.77 -3.63
N ALA A 782 14.54 -5.20 -3.54
CA ALA A 782 13.91 -5.58 -2.29
C ALA A 782 14.52 -6.84 -1.64
N ILE A 783 15.03 -7.78 -2.45
CA ILE A 783 15.73 -8.98 -1.96
C ILE A 783 17.13 -8.66 -1.50
N ALA A 784 17.84 -7.80 -2.22
CA ALA A 784 19.15 -7.32 -1.81
C ALA A 784 19.05 -6.63 -0.44
N ASP A 785 18.05 -5.76 -0.25
CA ASP A 785 17.78 -5.14 1.05
C ASP A 785 17.47 -6.18 2.15
N ALA A 786 16.64 -7.19 1.85
CA ALA A 786 16.28 -8.24 2.80
C ALA A 786 17.46 -9.13 3.23
N ALA A 787 18.35 -9.48 2.30
CA ALA A 787 19.58 -10.22 2.57
C ALA A 787 20.55 -9.44 3.47
N GLU A 788 20.42 -8.11 3.50
CA GLU A 788 21.13 -7.19 4.41
C GLU A 788 20.32 -6.81 5.67
N GLY A 789 19.10 -7.32 5.84
CA GLY A 789 18.26 -7.06 7.02
C GLY A 789 17.43 -5.77 6.96
N ARG A 790 17.41 -5.05 5.82
CA ARG A 790 16.50 -3.93 5.55
C ARG A 790 15.25 -4.49 4.88
N THR A 791 14.05 -4.15 5.35
CA THR A 791 12.82 -4.64 4.71
C THR A 791 11.79 -3.53 4.69
N ARG A 792 11.38 -3.09 3.50
CA ARG A 792 10.28 -2.15 3.32
C ARG A 792 8.96 -2.91 3.28
N ASP A 793 7.95 -2.36 3.94
CA ASP A 793 6.57 -2.77 3.72
C ASP A 793 6.14 -2.21 2.35
N LEU A 794 5.68 -3.10 1.47
CA LEU A 794 5.27 -2.73 0.12
C LEU A 794 3.86 -2.09 0.08
N GLY A 795 3.22 -1.91 1.25
CA GLY A 795 2.03 -1.06 1.41
C GLY A 795 0.75 -1.65 0.80
N TYR A 796 0.66 -2.98 0.70
CA TYR A 796 -0.50 -3.64 0.12
C TYR A 796 -1.58 -3.95 1.17
N PRO A 797 -2.88 -3.82 0.84
CA PRO A 797 -3.95 -4.14 1.78
C PRO A 797 -4.01 -5.64 2.10
N PRO A 798 -4.47 -6.02 3.32
CA PRO A 798 -4.60 -7.40 3.73
C PRO A 798 -5.73 -8.12 2.95
N PRO A 799 -5.51 -9.34 2.43
CA PRO A 799 -6.56 -10.07 1.73
C PRO A 799 -7.64 -10.64 2.65
N GLY A 800 -8.90 -10.52 2.23
CA GLY A 800 -10.04 -11.18 2.86
C GLY A 800 -10.49 -12.41 2.05
N SER A 801 -10.71 -13.54 2.73
CA SER A 801 -11.44 -14.67 2.13
C SER A 801 -12.93 -14.37 2.13
N ARG A 802 -13.64 -14.72 1.05
CA ARG A 802 -15.10 -14.52 0.94
C ARG A 802 -15.79 -15.87 0.80
N THR A 803 -17.01 -15.98 1.31
CA THR A 803 -17.85 -17.16 1.08
C THR A 803 -18.35 -17.17 -0.36
N VAL A 804 -18.69 -18.34 -0.90
CA VAL A 804 -19.21 -18.49 -2.28
C VAL A 804 -20.44 -17.60 -2.54
N ARG A 805 -21.32 -17.46 -1.54
CA ARG A 805 -22.51 -16.59 -1.63
C ARG A 805 -22.14 -15.10 -1.73
N ARG A 806 -21.17 -14.66 -0.92
CA ARG A 806 -20.65 -13.28 -0.95
C ARG A 806 -19.97 -12.99 -2.28
N ALA A 807 -19.14 -13.90 -2.77
CA ALA A 807 -18.50 -13.81 -4.09
C ALA A 807 -19.54 -13.69 -5.21
N LEU A 808 -20.55 -14.56 -5.24
CA LEU A 808 -21.63 -14.49 -6.24
C LEU A 808 -22.38 -13.14 -6.22
N ARG A 809 -22.69 -12.60 -5.05
CA ARG A 809 -23.43 -11.33 -4.90
C ARG A 809 -22.60 -10.13 -5.34
N GLU A 810 -21.37 -10.04 -4.85
CA GLU A 810 -20.45 -8.94 -5.13
C GLU A 810 -20.05 -8.93 -6.62
N ASP A 811 -19.65 -10.08 -7.17
CA ASP A 811 -19.21 -10.19 -8.56
C ASP A 811 -20.37 -9.95 -9.55
N SER A 812 -21.62 -10.27 -9.16
CA SER A 812 -22.82 -10.01 -9.98
C SER A 812 -23.13 -8.53 -10.08
N ARG A 813 -23.17 -7.82 -8.93
CA ARG A 813 -23.38 -6.36 -8.87
C ARG A 813 -22.25 -5.64 -9.63
N GLN A 814 -21.04 -6.11 -9.36
CA GLN A 814 -19.82 -6.00 -10.14
C GLN A 814 -20.00 -5.84 -11.64
N THR A 815 -20.26 -7.00 -12.24
CA THR A 815 -20.28 -7.15 -13.68
C THR A 815 -21.28 -6.19 -14.32
N VAL A 816 -22.43 -5.96 -13.69
CA VAL A 816 -23.45 -5.03 -14.20
C VAL A 816 -22.90 -3.60 -14.34
N GLN A 817 -22.09 -3.14 -13.39
CA GLN A 817 -21.46 -1.80 -13.44
C GLN A 817 -20.37 -1.69 -14.52
N GLU A 818 -19.68 -2.80 -14.84
CA GLU A 818 -18.58 -2.82 -15.82
C GLU A 818 -19.05 -2.96 -17.28
N LEU A 819 -20.33 -3.29 -17.53
CA LEU A 819 -20.90 -3.49 -18.88
C LEU A 819 -20.58 -2.38 -19.90
N PRO A 820 -20.62 -1.07 -19.56
CA PRO A 820 -20.27 -0.01 -20.52
C PRO A 820 -18.78 0.01 -20.90
N GLY A 821 -17.90 -0.40 -19.99
CA GLY A 821 -16.47 -0.56 -20.26
C GLY A 821 -16.20 -1.75 -21.18
N ILE A 822 -16.88 -2.87 -20.94
CA ILE A 822 -16.83 -4.07 -21.78
C ILE A 822 -17.33 -3.78 -23.20
N ALA A 823 -18.41 -3.01 -23.36
CA ALA A 823 -18.94 -2.60 -24.65
C ALA A 823 -17.94 -1.72 -25.44
N ARG A 824 -17.26 -0.76 -24.78
CA ARG A 824 -16.21 0.06 -25.39
C ARG A 824 -15.01 -0.79 -25.85
N ALA A 825 -14.59 -1.75 -25.03
CA ALA A 825 -13.52 -2.69 -25.38
C ALA A 825 -13.89 -3.57 -26.59
N LEU A 826 -15.14 -4.04 -26.68
CA LEU A 826 -15.65 -4.77 -27.85
C LEU A 826 -15.60 -3.92 -29.13
N VAL A 827 -15.97 -2.65 -29.05
CA VAL A 827 -15.90 -1.72 -30.19
C VAL A 827 -14.45 -1.45 -30.61
N ALA A 828 -13.53 -1.25 -29.66
CA ALA A 828 -12.11 -1.08 -29.94
C ALA A 828 -11.50 -2.33 -30.59
N ALA A 829 -11.82 -3.52 -30.06
CA ALA A 829 -11.42 -4.81 -30.63
C ALA A 829 -11.95 -5.01 -32.05
N ALA A 830 -13.23 -4.70 -32.29
CA ALA A 830 -13.86 -4.82 -33.61
C ALA A 830 -13.29 -3.83 -34.63
N ARG A 831 -13.02 -2.57 -34.23
CA ARG A 831 -12.36 -1.57 -35.08
C ARG A 831 -10.96 -2.01 -35.50
N ARG A 832 -10.22 -2.70 -34.63
CA ARG A 832 -8.87 -3.20 -34.93
C ARG A 832 -8.87 -4.50 -35.74
N ALA A 833 -9.86 -5.38 -35.56
CA ALA A 833 -9.97 -6.62 -36.35
C ALA A 833 -10.40 -6.37 -37.82
N TRP A 834 -10.95 -5.19 -38.13
CA TRP A 834 -11.51 -4.87 -39.44
C TRP A 834 -10.45 -4.69 -40.56
N PRO A 835 -9.32 -3.99 -40.35
CA PRO A 835 -8.27 -3.84 -41.38
C PRO A 835 -7.45 -5.12 -41.61
N ASP A 836 -7.24 -5.94 -40.57
CA ASP A 836 -6.41 -7.16 -40.61
C ASP A 836 -7.18 -8.43 -41.02
N ARG A 837 -8.39 -8.28 -41.57
CA ARG A 837 -9.27 -9.40 -41.94
C ARG A 837 -8.61 -10.41 -42.91
N LYS A 838 -7.66 -9.95 -43.73
CA LYS A 838 -6.85 -10.81 -44.63
C LYS A 838 -5.70 -11.53 -43.91
N GLN A 839 -5.07 -10.93 -42.89
CA GLN A 839 -4.05 -11.61 -42.06
C GLN A 839 -4.67 -12.66 -41.12
N PHE A 840 -5.89 -12.41 -40.63
CA PHE A 840 -6.67 -13.37 -39.82
C PHE A 840 -7.02 -14.67 -40.55
N ALA A 841 -6.96 -14.68 -41.88
CA ALA A 841 -7.31 -15.80 -42.76
C ALA A 841 -6.09 -16.59 -43.29
N SER A 842 -4.84 -16.15 -43.05
CA SER A 842 -3.64 -16.83 -43.57
C SER A 842 -3.19 -18.04 -42.72
N SER A 843 -2.70 -19.08 -43.40
CA SER A 843 -2.52 -20.45 -42.91
C SER A 843 -1.29 -20.73 -42.03
N ILE A 844 -0.59 -19.71 -41.52
CA ILE A 844 0.57 -19.91 -40.61
C ILE A 844 0.18 -19.86 -39.11
N LYS A 845 -1.07 -19.54 -38.73
CA LYS A 845 -1.43 -19.31 -37.31
C LYS A 845 -2.57 -20.19 -36.79
N ALA A 846 -2.34 -21.51 -36.72
CA ALA A 846 -3.14 -22.36 -35.84
C ALA A 846 -2.82 -21.99 -34.37
N ALA A 847 -3.77 -22.18 -33.45
CA ALA A 847 -3.49 -22.04 -32.02
C ALA A 847 -2.37 -23.04 -31.63
N PRO A 848 -1.34 -22.64 -30.87
CA PRO A 848 -0.35 -23.59 -30.36
C PRO A 848 -1.05 -24.79 -29.71
N PRO A 849 -0.47 -26.00 -29.81
CA PRO A 849 -1.06 -27.20 -29.22
C PRO A 849 -1.31 -26.99 -27.72
N SER A 850 -2.36 -27.62 -27.19
CA SER A 850 -2.64 -27.52 -25.75
C SER A 850 -1.49 -28.17 -24.96
N PRO A 851 -1.12 -27.64 -23.79
CA PRO A 851 -0.30 -28.40 -22.85
C PRO A 851 -0.99 -29.75 -22.61
N GLY A 852 -0.38 -30.86 -23.05
CA GLY A 852 -0.91 -32.22 -22.96
C GLY A 852 -1.35 -32.90 -24.28
N ALA A 853 -1.39 -32.19 -25.42
CA ALA A 853 -1.82 -32.77 -26.70
C ALA A 853 -0.65 -33.22 -27.59
N ALA A 854 0.02 -34.33 -27.26
CA ALA A 854 0.67 -35.29 -28.19
C ALA A 854 1.59 -36.27 -27.44
N GLY A 855 1.38 -37.57 -27.62
CA GLY A 855 2.11 -38.65 -26.92
C GLY A 855 3.54 -38.94 -27.39
N THR A 856 4.23 -37.99 -28.05
CA THR A 856 5.61 -38.17 -28.57
C THR A 856 6.47 -36.90 -28.55
N ASP A 857 5.95 -35.77 -28.03
CA ASP A 857 6.60 -34.46 -28.13
C ASP A 857 7.50 -34.17 -26.91
N GLN A 858 8.80 -33.96 -27.16
CA GLN A 858 9.82 -33.77 -26.13
C GLN A 858 9.86 -32.31 -25.66
N ALA A 859 10.06 -32.11 -24.35
CA ALA A 859 10.43 -30.79 -23.84
C ALA A 859 11.85 -30.46 -24.31
N VAL A 860 12.08 -29.20 -24.68
CA VAL A 860 13.39 -28.74 -25.18
C VAL A 860 13.87 -27.58 -24.33
N GLU A 861 15.14 -27.63 -23.95
CA GLU A 861 15.80 -26.54 -23.24
C GLU A 861 16.32 -25.51 -24.25
N VAL A 862 15.93 -24.25 -24.10
CA VAL A 862 16.40 -23.16 -24.95
C VAL A 862 17.78 -22.70 -24.43
N PRO A 863 18.86 -22.77 -25.23
CA PRO A 863 20.18 -22.37 -24.77
C PRO A 863 20.21 -20.87 -24.46
N ALA A 864 20.88 -20.53 -23.37
CA ALA A 864 21.06 -19.16 -22.91
C ALA A 864 22.47 -18.95 -22.35
N LEU A 865 23.11 -17.85 -22.73
CA LEU A 865 24.47 -17.48 -22.34
C LEU A 865 24.55 -16.01 -21.96
N THR A 866 25.49 -15.68 -21.06
CA THR A 866 25.83 -14.28 -20.73
C THR A 866 27.22 -13.94 -21.28
N ALA A 867 27.33 -12.78 -21.94
CA ALA A 867 28.59 -12.19 -22.38
C ALA A 867 28.90 -10.94 -21.57
N TYR A 868 30.12 -10.84 -21.04
CA TYR A 868 30.59 -9.70 -20.24
C TYR A 868 31.60 -8.88 -21.02
N ILE A 869 31.39 -7.57 -21.08
CA ILE A 869 32.13 -6.62 -21.91
C ILE A 869 32.65 -5.48 -21.03
N ASP A 870 33.84 -4.98 -21.33
CA ASP A 870 34.41 -3.81 -20.69
C ASP A 870 33.56 -2.55 -20.98
N PRO A 871 33.13 -1.77 -19.96
CA PRO A 871 32.27 -0.62 -20.19
C PRO A 871 32.92 0.48 -21.01
N ALA A 872 34.24 0.71 -20.87
CA ALA A 872 34.93 1.72 -21.65
C ALA A 872 34.98 1.33 -23.14
N GLN A 873 35.21 0.04 -23.43
CA GLN A 873 35.11 -0.49 -24.80
C GLN A 873 33.69 -0.33 -25.37
N TRP A 874 32.67 -0.65 -24.57
CA TRP A 874 31.26 -0.56 -24.96
C TRP A 874 30.82 0.88 -25.24
N ASP A 875 31.08 1.80 -24.31
CA ASP A 875 30.69 3.20 -24.39
C ASP A 875 31.44 3.92 -25.53
N ALA A 876 32.74 3.64 -25.71
CA ALA A 876 33.51 4.15 -26.85
C ALA A 876 32.93 3.68 -28.19
N ARG A 877 32.51 2.41 -28.28
CA ARG A 877 31.91 1.88 -29.51
C ARG A 877 30.55 2.54 -29.77
N ALA A 878 29.69 2.65 -28.77
CA ALA A 878 28.39 3.31 -28.89
C ALA A 878 28.56 4.75 -29.42
N LYS A 879 29.51 5.51 -28.83
CA LYS A 879 29.85 6.87 -29.26
C LYS A 879 30.32 6.91 -30.72
N SER A 880 31.17 5.97 -31.14
CA SER A 880 31.68 5.91 -32.53
C SER A 880 30.59 5.67 -33.58
N LEU A 881 29.52 4.95 -33.21
CA LEU A 881 28.35 4.67 -34.07
C LEU A 881 27.27 5.74 -33.98
N GLY A 882 27.53 6.84 -33.25
CA GLY A 882 26.64 7.98 -33.10
C GLY A 882 25.43 7.74 -32.20
N ALA A 883 25.46 6.73 -31.32
CA ALA A 883 24.31 6.30 -30.54
C ALA A 883 24.61 6.07 -29.04
N SER A 884 23.59 5.77 -28.24
CA SER A 884 23.71 5.44 -26.81
C SER A 884 23.99 3.96 -26.57
N SER A 885 24.41 3.61 -25.34
CA SER A 885 24.59 2.22 -24.89
C SER A 885 23.35 1.35 -25.20
N ASN A 886 22.14 1.85 -24.91
CA ASN A 886 20.88 1.15 -25.19
C ASN A 886 20.64 0.90 -26.68
N SER A 887 21.09 1.82 -27.54
CA SER A 887 20.97 1.69 -28.99
C SER A 887 21.97 0.70 -29.57
N LEU A 888 23.15 0.57 -28.94
CA LEU A 888 24.15 -0.42 -29.31
C LEU A 888 23.64 -1.85 -29.07
N VAL A 889 22.91 -2.09 -27.98
CA VAL A 889 22.22 -3.38 -27.71
C VAL A 889 21.24 -3.72 -28.83
N ALA A 890 20.44 -2.75 -29.28
CA ALA A 890 19.51 -2.93 -30.38
C ALA A 890 20.22 -3.27 -31.70
N GLY A 891 21.38 -2.65 -31.96
CA GLY A 891 22.26 -2.99 -33.09
C GLY A 891 22.77 -4.43 -33.03
N VAL A 892 23.30 -4.84 -31.88
CA VAL A 892 23.77 -6.21 -31.62
C VAL A 892 22.61 -7.22 -31.78
N ALA A 893 21.44 -6.93 -31.21
CA ALA A 893 20.25 -7.77 -31.34
C ALA A 893 19.77 -7.89 -32.80
N CYS A 894 19.84 -6.80 -33.57
CA CYS A 894 19.51 -6.79 -34.99
C CYS A 894 20.43 -7.72 -35.80
N ARG A 895 21.75 -7.66 -35.56
CA ARG A 895 22.72 -8.54 -36.22
C ARG A 895 22.60 -9.99 -35.77
N LEU A 896 22.34 -10.24 -34.49
CA LEU A 896 22.01 -11.58 -33.98
C LEU A 896 20.79 -12.14 -34.72
N ALA A 897 19.73 -11.35 -34.90
CA ALA A 897 18.52 -11.74 -35.63
C ALA A 897 18.83 -12.23 -37.04
N VAL A 898 19.67 -11.50 -37.78
CA VAL A 898 20.10 -11.88 -39.13
C VAL A 898 20.82 -13.24 -39.12
N ARG A 899 21.73 -13.46 -38.16
CA ARG A 899 22.49 -14.72 -38.05
C ARG A 899 21.63 -15.92 -37.70
N VAL A 900 20.54 -15.72 -36.97
CA VAL A 900 19.58 -16.77 -36.63
C VAL A 900 18.40 -16.86 -37.61
N GLY A 901 18.44 -16.11 -38.73
CA GLY A 901 17.44 -16.20 -39.80
C GLY A 901 16.10 -15.50 -39.50
N ARG A 902 16.07 -14.54 -38.57
CA ARG A 902 14.89 -13.74 -38.19
C ARG A 902 14.81 -12.43 -38.97
N VAL A 903 14.71 -12.55 -40.30
CA VAL A 903 14.56 -11.42 -41.23
C VAL A 903 13.22 -11.55 -41.94
N ARG A 904 12.47 -10.46 -42.02
CA ARG A 904 11.18 -10.39 -42.71
C ARG A 904 11.38 -10.46 -44.23
N ASP A 905 10.29 -10.74 -44.95
CA ASP A 905 10.26 -10.75 -46.43
C ASP A 905 10.71 -9.41 -47.05
N ASP A 906 10.54 -8.29 -46.32
CA ASP A 906 10.97 -6.95 -46.72
C ASP A 906 12.44 -6.62 -46.35
N GLY A 907 13.20 -7.62 -45.87
CA GLY A 907 14.62 -7.48 -45.52
C GLY A 907 14.89 -6.85 -44.15
N LYS A 908 13.85 -6.50 -43.38
CA LYS A 908 13.97 -5.83 -42.07
C LYS A 908 13.89 -6.81 -40.90
N VAL A 909 14.42 -6.39 -39.76
CA VAL A 909 14.32 -7.10 -38.47
C VAL A 909 13.32 -6.38 -37.58
N THR A 910 12.44 -7.11 -36.90
CA THR A 910 11.53 -6.55 -35.89
C THR A 910 12.17 -6.66 -34.51
N LEU A 911 12.47 -5.53 -33.87
CA LEU A 911 12.93 -5.46 -32.49
C LEU A 911 11.76 -5.10 -31.58
N ARG A 912 11.63 -5.82 -30.48
CA ARG A 912 10.53 -5.68 -29.52
C ARG A 912 11.05 -5.21 -28.18
N PHE A 913 10.53 -4.10 -27.67
CA PHE A 913 10.95 -3.50 -26.41
C PHE A 913 9.82 -3.56 -25.38
N PRO A 914 9.99 -4.26 -24.25
CA PRO A 914 9.11 -4.09 -23.11
C PRO A 914 9.38 -2.74 -22.44
N VAL A 915 8.33 -2.02 -22.07
CA VAL A 915 8.39 -0.68 -21.47
C VAL A 915 7.59 -0.70 -20.17
N SER A 916 8.25 -0.36 -19.05
CA SER A 916 7.56 -0.22 -17.77
C SER A 916 6.69 1.03 -17.74
N LEU A 917 5.43 0.82 -17.38
CA LEU A 917 4.41 1.83 -17.10
C LEU A 917 4.20 2.01 -15.60
N ARG A 918 5.05 1.42 -14.74
CA ARG A 918 4.88 1.44 -13.30
C ARG A 918 5.04 2.87 -12.76
N THR A 919 4.05 3.31 -12.01
CA THR A 919 4.08 4.57 -11.25
C THR A 919 4.06 4.30 -9.75
N GLU A 920 4.44 5.28 -8.95
CA GLU A 920 4.31 5.20 -7.49
C GLU A 920 2.84 4.96 -7.11
N GLY A 921 2.56 3.94 -6.28
CA GLY A 921 1.20 3.51 -5.93
C GLY A 921 0.52 2.55 -6.92
N ASP A 922 1.19 2.13 -8.00
CA ASP A 922 0.64 1.17 -8.97
C ASP A 922 0.58 -0.26 -8.38
N THR A 923 -0.64 -0.81 -8.30
CA THR A 923 -0.93 -2.12 -7.71
C THR A 923 -0.95 -3.27 -8.72
N ARG A 924 -0.69 -3.01 -10.01
CA ARG A 924 -0.66 -4.06 -11.04
C ARG A 924 0.51 -5.01 -10.87
N GLY A 925 0.25 -6.29 -11.14
CA GLY A 925 1.27 -7.35 -11.16
C GLY A 925 2.27 -7.14 -12.29
N ASN A 926 1.78 -6.78 -13.49
CA ASN A 926 2.58 -6.42 -14.66
C ASN A 926 2.17 -5.04 -15.21
N ALA A 927 2.88 -4.00 -14.79
CA ALA A 927 2.75 -2.66 -15.37
C ALA A 927 3.69 -2.50 -16.58
N LEU A 928 3.56 -3.35 -17.60
CA LEU A 928 4.41 -3.33 -18.81
C LEU A 928 3.55 -3.12 -20.06
N THR A 929 4.06 -2.34 -21.01
CA THR A 929 3.62 -2.36 -22.42
C THR A 929 4.74 -2.88 -23.31
N VAL A 930 4.46 -3.13 -24.58
CA VAL A 930 5.42 -3.69 -25.54
C VAL A 930 5.35 -2.92 -26.85
N VAL A 931 6.50 -2.49 -27.35
CA VAL A 931 6.62 -1.70 -28.57
C VAL A 931 7.47 -2.46 -29.60
N ASP A 932 6.95 -2.61 -30.82
CA ASP A 932 7.65 -3.27 -31.94
C ASP A 932 8.21 -2.24 -32.94
N VAL A 933 9.49 -2.35 -33.30
CA VAL A 933 10.22 -1.43 -34.18
C VAL A 933 10.89 -2.21 -35.32
N ALA A 934 10.60 -1.85 -36.56
CA ALA A 934 11.26 -2.42 -37.73
C ALA A 934 12.58 -1.69 -38.04
N VAL A 935 13.69 -2.41 -38.00
CA VAL A 935 15.06 -1.89 -38.20
C VAL A 935 15.69 -2.52 -39.44
N ASP A 936 16.43 -1.72 -40.21
CA ASP A 936 17.23 -2.18 -41.34
C ASP A 936 18.59 -2.73 -40.83
N PRO A 937 18.92 -4.01 -41.08
CA PRO A 937 20.16 -4.61 -40.59
C PRO A 937 21.43 -4.14 -41.33
N THR A 938 21.32 -3.43 -42.45
CA THR A 938 22.45 -3.04 -43.32
C THR A 938 23.44 -2.11 -42.62
N HIS A 939 22.93 -1.19 -41.80
CA HIS A 939 23.73 -0.16 -41.12
C HIS A 939 23.93 -0.45 -39.62
N ALA A 940 23.39 -1.56 -39.11
CA ALA A 940 23.32 -1.84 -37.68
C ALA A 940 24.68 -1.95 -36.96
N ALA A 941 25.78 -2.18 -37.71
CA ALA A 941 27.15 -2.23 -37.17
C ALA A 941 28.00 -0.99 -37.52
N THR A 942 27.48 -0.04 -38.30
CA THR A 942 28.23 1.09 -38.87
C THR A 942 27.62 2.47 -38.60
N ASP A 943 26.29 2.60 -38.49
CA ASP A 943 25.59 3.84 -38.10
C ASP A 943 24.24 3.52 -37.44
N LEU A 944 24.08 3.92 -36.18
CA LEU A 944 22.88 3.63 -35.38
C LEU A 944 21.93 4.81 -35.21
N ARG A 945 22.20 5.99 -35.80
CA ARG A 945 21.41 7.21 -35.57
C ARG A 945 19.95 7.10 -36.01
N ASP A 946 19.70 6.51 -37.19
CA ASP A 946 18.34 6.29 -37.70
C ASP A 946 17.57 5.25 -36.88
N ALA A 947 18.24 4.16 -36.48
CA ALA A 947 17.67 3.14 -35.60
C ALA A 947 17.31 3.73 -34.23
N GLN A 948 18.21 4.52 -33.63
CA GLN A 948 17.99 5.21 -32.36
C GLN A 948 16.78 6.15 -32.42
N ALA A 949 16.65 6.97 -33.47
CA ALA A 949 15.53 7.88 -33.64
C ALA A 949 14.18 7.14 -33.75
N LYS A 950 14.16 6.01 -34.48
CA LYS A 950 12.97 5.17 -34.62
C LYS A 950 12.57 4.49 -33.32
N ILE A 951 13.53 3.93 -32.59
CA ILE A 951 13.31 3.30 -31.28
C ILE A 951 12.75 4.31 -30.28
N THR A 952 13.38 5.49 -30.19
CA THR A 952 12.97 6.56 -29.26
C THR A 952 11.53 7.02 -29.54
N ARG A 953 11.20 7.28 -30.82
CA ARG A 953 9.85 7.70 -31.21
C ARG A 953 8.80 6.63 -30.89
N ALA A 954 9.11 5.36 -31.12
CA ALA A 954 8.19 4.27 -30.87
C ALA A 954 7.92 4.07 -29.38
N ILE A 955 8.96 4.13 -28.53
CA ILE A 955 8.81 4.03 -27.07
C ILE A 955 7.97 5.19 -26.53
N LEU A 956 8.24 6.43 -26.95
CA LEU A 956 7.47 7.60 -26.52
C LEU A 956 6.00 7.50 -26.95
N ALA A 957 5.73 7.09 -28.18
CA ALA A 957 4.35 6.89 -28.66
C ALA A 957 3.60 5.80 -27.86
N GLY A 958 4.27 4.70 -27.50
CA GLY A 958 3.70 3.64 -26.66
C GLY A 958 3.41 4.07 -25.22
N MET A 959 4.13 5.08 -24.70
CA MET A 959 3.88 5.67 -23.38
C MET A 959 2.75 6.70 -23.39
N GLU A 960 2.57 7.45 -24.49
CA GLU A 960 1.52 8.48 -24.62
C GLU A 960 0.12 7.90 -24.85
N ASN A 961 0.01 6.71 -25.47
CA ASN A 961 -1.27 6.08 -25.81
C ASN A 961 -1.33 4.58 -25.42
N PRO A 962 -1.26 4.23 -24.12
CA PRO A 962 -1.24 2.83 -23.66
C PRO A 962 -2.53 2.06 -23.99
N ASP A 963 -3.60 2.76 -24.36
CA ASP A 963 -4.89 2.19 -24.75
C ASP A 963 -4.98 1.74 -26.22
N GLU A 964 -4.03 2.12 -27.07
CA GLU A 964 -4.09 1.86 -28.53
C GLU A 964 -3.30 0.63 -29.01
N GLU A 965 -2.54 -0.05 -28.13
CA GLU A 965 -1.56 -1.06 -28.56
C GLU A 965 -1.81 -2.41 -27.87
N PHE A 966 -2.10 -3.47 -28.66
CA PHE A 966 -2.29 -4.91 -28.32
C PHE A 966 -3.24 -5.25 -27.13
N LEU A 967 -3.07 -4.59 -25.99
CA LEU A 967 -3.77 -4.63 -24.70
C LEU A 967 -5.26 -4.20 -24.74
N ALA A 968 -5.71 -3.51 -25.78
CA ALA A 968 -7.09 -3.02 -25.91
C ALA A 968 -8.18 -4.13 -25.95
N THR A 969 -7.82 -5.37 -26.29
CA THR A 969 -8.76 -6.51 -26.40
C THR A 969 -8.88 -7.34 -25.11
N PHE A 970 -8.01 -7.07 -24.13
CA PHE A 970 -7.81 -7.93 -22.98
C PHE A 970 -8.87 -7.87 -21.86
N PRO A 971 -9.70 -6.82 -21.71
CA PRO A 971 -10.88 -6.90 -20.84
C PRO A 971 -11.84 -8.05 -21.19
N LEU A 972 -11.75 -8.60 -22.42
CA LEU A 972 -12.58 -9.71 -22.89
C LEU A 972 -11.98 -11.09 -22.63
N ALA A 973 -10.75 -11.19 -22.09
CA ALA A 973 -10.00 -12.45 -22.01
C ALA A 973 -10.71 -13.55 -21.18
N ALA A 974 -11.48 -13.17 -20.16
CA ALA A 974 -12.32 -14.09 -19.38
C ALA A 974 -13.51 -14.65 -20.19
N MET A 975 -13.99 -13.91 -21.20
CA MET A 975 -15.10 -14.27 -22.08
C MET A 975 -14.66 -15.04 -23.33
N VAL A 976 -13.36 -15.15 -23.57
CA VAL A 976 -12.79 -15.72 -24.78
C VAL A 976 -12.51 -17.23 -24.59
N PRO A 977 -13.00 -18.12 -25.47
CA PRO A 977 -12.71 -19.55 -25.37
C PRO A 977 -11.20 -19.85 -25.39
N LYS A 978 -10.74 -20.86 -24.63
CA LYS A 978 -9.31 -21.26 -24.55
C LYS A 978 -8.62 -21.42 -25.90
N ARG A 979 -9.33 -21.85 -26.96
CA ARG A 979 -8.79 -21.95 -28.33
C ARG A 979 -8.40 -20.59 -28.91
N LEU A 980 -9.16 -19.54 -28.60
CA LEU A 980 -8.94 -18.19 -29.07
C LEU A 980 -7.88 -17.46 -28.21
N ASN A 981 -7.81 -17.71 -26.89
CA ASN A 981 -6.69 -17.23 -26.05
C ASN A 981 -5.33 -17.77 -26.54
N ARG A 982 -5.24 -19.05 -26.92
CA ARG A 982 -4.03 -19.61 -27.55
C ARG A 982 -3.67 -18.93 -28.87
N ARG A 983 -4.68 -18.60 -29.68
CA ARG A 983 -4.46 -17.89 -30.96
C ARG A 983 -3.97 -16.45 -30.74
N LEU A 984 -4.51 -15.76 -29.73
CA LEU A 984 -4.03 -14.46 -29.29
C LEU A 984 -2.58 -14.53 -28.78
N ALA A 985 -2.23 -15.56 -28.01
CA ALA A 985 -0.86 -15.81 -27.56
C ALA A 985 0.13 -16.01 -28.73
N GLY A 986 -0.23 -16.81 -29.73
CA GLY A 986 0.58 -17.00 -30.94
C GLY A 986 0.72 -15.73 -31.79
N MET A 987 -0.27 -14.84 -31.74
CA MET A 987 -0.15 -13.49 -32.33
C MET A 987 0.76 -12.59 -31.48
N ALA A 988 0.66 -12.65 -30.16
CA ALA A 988 1.53 -11.95 -29.22
C ALA A 988 3.00 -12.31 -29.47
N ALA A 989 3.31 -13.60 -29.64
CA ALA A 989 4.65 -14.11 -29.94
C ALA A 989 5.22 -13.63 -31.30
N GLY A 990 4.44 -12.90 -32.09
CA GLY A 990 4.93 -12.09 -33.19
C GLY A 990 4.75 -12.67 -34.59
N GLY A 991 3.98 -13.76 -34.75
CA GLY A 991 3.51 -14.23 -36.06
C GLY A 991 4.57 -14.25 -37.17
N ALA A 992 4.25 -13.72 -38.37
CA ALA A 992 5.18 -13.65 -39.51
C ALA A 992 6.34 -12.65 -39.34
N SER A 993 6.31 -11.80 -38.30
CA SER A 993 7.35 -10.78 -38.05
C SER A 993 8.51 -11.26 -37.18
N LEU A 994 8.41 -12.47 -36.58
CA LEU A 994 9.44 -13.15 -35.78
C LEU A 994 10.32 -12.20 -34.94
N PRO A 995 9.72 -11.41 -34.04
CA PRO A 995 10.41 -10.34 -33.35
C PRO A 995 11.53 -10.86 -32.45
N VAL A 996 12.53 -10.02 -32.25
CA VAL A 996 13.60 -10.20 -31.27
C VAL A 996 13.28 -9.35 -30.05
N THR A 997 13.11 -9.98 -28.90
CA THR A 997 12.85 -9.23 -27.66
C THR A 997 14.14 -8.65 -27.14
N VAL A 998 14.19 -7.32 -26.99
CA VAL A 998 15.33 -6.55 -26.51
C VAL A 998 14.93 -5.87 -25.21
N SER A 999 15.57 -6.25 -24.11
CA SER A 999 15.28 -5.70 -22.78
C SER A 999 16.54 -5.06 -22.19
N ASN A 1000 16.39 -3.92 -21.54
CA ASN A 1000 17.48 -3.27 -20.82
C ASN A 1000 17.15 -3.12 -19.34
N PHE A 1001 18.04 -3.60 -18.48
CA PHE A 1001 17.91 -3.56 -17.02
C PHE A 1001 18.53 -2.31 -16.40
N GLY A 1002 19.20 -1.47 -17.20
CA GLY A 1002 19.85 -0.25 -16.73
C GLY A 1002 21.07 -0.52 -15.84
N ASP A 1003 21.39 0.46 -14.99
CA ASP A 1003 22.41 0.33 -13.97
C ASP A 1003 21.80 -0.31 -12.72
N LEU A 1004 22.22 -1.55 -12.44
CA LEU A 1004 21.76 -2.27 -11.27
C LEU A 1004 22.47 -1.71 -10.01
N SER A 1005 21.68 -1.32 -9.00
CA SER A 1005 22.11 -0.69 -7.73
C SER A 1005 23.37 -1.32 -7.09
N ALA A 1006 24.13 -0.51 -6.35
CA ALA A 1006 25.30 -0.96 -5.58
C ALA A 1006 24.97 -1.97 -4.44
N ALA A 1007 23.69 -2.14 -4.10
CA ALA A 1007 23.22 -3.20 -3.20
C ALA A 1007 23.07 -4.55 -3.93
N VAL A 1008 22.97 -4.50 -5.27
CA VAL A 1008 22.83 -5.65 -6.18
C VAL A 1008 24.18 -6.00 -6.84
N ASN A 1009 25.15 -5.05 -6.88
CA ASN A 1009 26.50 -5.15 -7.46
C ASN A 1009 27.50 -4.33 -6.64
N ARG A 1010 28.80 -4.61 -6.58
CA ARG A 1010 29.63 -3.94 -5.54
C ARG A 1010 31.01 -3.40 -5.96
N PRO A 1011 31.41 -2.19 -5.49
CA PRO A 1011 32.84 -1.75 -5.46
C PRO A 1011 33.53 -1.79 -4.08
N ASP A 1012 32.84 -1.70 -2.93
CA ASP A 1012 33.44 -1.90 -1.59
C ASP A 1012 32.46 -2.30 -0.44
N GLY A 1013 31.34 -2.96 -0.67
CA GLY A 1013 31.23 -3.95 -1.72
C GLY A 1013 31.24 -5.41 -1.26
N SER A 1014 31.16 -5.70 0.02
CA SER A 1014 31.07 -7.09 0.46
C SER A 1014 29.62 -7.60 0.32
N ASP A 1015 29.34 -8.39 -0.72
CA ASP A 1015 29.21 -9.84 -0.53
C ASP A 1015 28.47 -10.58 -1.64
N ALA A 1016 27.69 -9.94 -2.53
CA ALA A 1016 27.07 -10.64 -3.66
C ALA A 1016 27.98 -10.60 -4.90
N ASP A 1017 28.51 -11.75 -5.28
CA ASP A 1017 29.58 -11.89 -6.26
C ASP A 1017 29.02 -12.27 -7.65
N TYR A 1018 27.69 -12.43 -7.79
CA TYR A 1018 27.02 -12.72 -9.05
C TYR A 1018 25.49 -12.59 -8.94
N ALA A 1019 24.86 -11.75 -9.77
CA ALA A 1019 23.40 -11.71 -9.97
C ALA A 1019 23.08 -12.00 -11.44
N TYR A 1020 22.31 -13.05 -11.73
CA TYR A 1020 21.74 -13.22 -13.07
C TYR A 1020 20.27 -13.62 -13.02
N MET A 1021 19.51 -13.04 -13.94
CA MET A 1021 18.12 -13.34 -14.20
C MET A 1021 18.03 -14.27 -15.41
N ARG A 1022 17.21 -15.30 -15.34
CA ARG A 1022 16.85 -16.10 -16.51
C ARG A 1022 15.35 -16.32 -16.60
N SER A 1023 14.83 -16.24 -17.82
CA SER A 1023 13.50 -16.72 -18.15
C SER A 1023 13.58 -18.21 -18.43
N TYR A 1024 12.66 -18.98 -17.85
CA TYR A 1024 12.57 -20.42 -18.01
C TYR A 1024 11.13 -20.77 -18.37
N GLU A 1025 10.95 -21.60 -19.38
CA GLU A 1025 9.64 -22.07 -19.82
C GLU A 1025 9.54 -23.56 -19.48
N PRO A 1026 9.08 -23.91 -18.26
CA PRO A 1026 8.97 -25.30 -17.84
C PRO A 1026 8.11 -26.07 -18.83
N ASP A 1027 8.64 -27.21 -19.29
CA ASP A 1027 7.97 -28.13 -20.20
C ASP A 1027 7.61 -27.60 -21.59
N ILE A 1028 8.20 -26.47 -22.04
CA ILE A 1028 7.97 -26.02 -23.42
C ILE A 1028 8.39 -27.12 -24.41
N LYS A 1029 7.46 -27.46 -25.28
CA LYS A 1029 7.64 -28.55 -26.24
C LYS A 1029 8.29 -28.08 -27.52
N LYS A 1030 9.07 -28.99 -28.14
CA LYS A 1030 9.68 -28.76 -29.45
C LYS A 1030 8.65 -28.26 -30.47
N SER A 1031 7.48 -28.89 -30.54
CA SER A 1031 6.41 -28.46 -31.45
C SER A 1031 5.93 -27.03 -31.20
N THR A 1032 5.95 -26.56 -29.95
CA THR A 1032 5.53 -25.20 -29.61
C THR A 1032 6.56 -24.18 -30.10
N LEU A 1033 7.85 -24.44 -29.86
CA LEU A 1033 8.96 -23.61 -30.35
C LEU A 1033 8.99 -23.59 -31.88
N GLU A 1034 8.82 -24.74 -32.53
CA GLU A 1034 8.73 -24.82 -33.99
C GLU A 1034 7.53 -24.04 -34.55
N HIS A 1035 6.40 -24.11 -33.85
CA HIS A 1035 5.16 -23.43 -34.25
C HIS A 1035 5.22 -21.91 -34.12
N ILE A 1036 5.92 -21.38 -33.12
CA ILE A 1036 6.12 -19.92 -32.97
C ILE A 1036 7.30 -19.37 -33.80
N GLY A 1037 7.99 -20.23 -34.55
CA GLY A 1037 9.12 -19.83 -35.39
C GLY A 1037 10.46 -19.72 -34.65
N GLY A 1038 10.58 -20.39 -33.50
CA GLY A 1038 11.70 -20.33 -32.56
C GLY A 1038 11.64 -19.13 -31.62
N GLN A 1039 12.76 -18.80 -30.95
CA GLN A 1039 12.85 -17.66 -30.02
C GLN A 1039 14.20 -16.94 -30.13
N LEU A 1040 14.23 -15.62 -29.88
CA LEU A 1040 15.47 -14.87 -29.63
C LEU A 1040 15.19 -13.74 -28.63
N PHE A 1041 15.94 -13.74 -27.53
CA PHE A 1041 15.91 -12.72 -26.48
C PHE A 1041 17.32 -12.16 -26.27
N VAL A 1042 17.42 -10.84 -26.13
CA VAL A 1042 18.65 -10.12 -25.80
C VAL A 1042 18.35 -9.17 -24.65
N GLY A 1043 18.92 -9.46 -23.48
CA GLY A 1043 18.89 -8.60 -22.30
C GLY A 1043 20.23 -7.90 -22.10
N SER A 1044 20.25 -6.65 -21.65
CA SER A 1044 21.47 -5.91 -21.34
C SER A 1044 21.39 -5.20 -19.99
N GLY A 1045 22.53 -4.93 -19.37
CA GLY A 1045 22.62 -4.04 -18.21
C GLY A 1045 24.06 -3.79 -17.79
N ARG A 1046 24.25 -2.91 -16.81
CA ARG A 1046 25.57 -2.66 -16.18
C ARG A 1046 25.59 -3.29 -14.79
N GLY A 1047 26.64 -4.05 -14.50
CA GLY A 1047 26.83 -4.71 -13.21
C GLY A 1047 28.26 -5.21 -13.05
N ASN A 1048 28.77 -5.20 -11.82
CA ASN A 1048 30.15 -5.60 -11.49
C ASN A 1048 31.23 -4.86 -12.33
N GLY A 1049 31.02 -3.55 -12.59
CA GLY A 1049 31.94 -2.78 -13.43
C GLY A 1049 32.06 -3.29 -14.88
N LYS A 1050 31.14 -4.14 -15.34
CA LYS A 1050 31.06 -4.67 -16.71
C LYS A 1050 29.68 -4.39 -17.32
N ILE A 1051 29.60 -4.42 -18.64
CA ILE A 1051 28.35 -4.51 -19.39
C ILE A 1051 28.06 -6.00 -19.61
N PHE A 1052 26.88 -6.48 -19.23
CA PHE A 1052 26.47 -7.84 -19.53
C PHE A 1052 25.42 -7.87 -20.64
N LEU A 1053 25.50 -8.88 -21.51
CA LEU A 1053 24.49 -9.22 -22.50
C LEU A 1053 24.01 -10.65 -22.26
N ARG A 1054 22.75 -10.82 -21.87
CA ARG A 1054 22.09 -12.13 -21.73
C ARG A 1054 21.37 -12.48 -23.03
N ILE A 1055 21.74 -13.58 -23.65
CA ILE A 1055 21.22 -13.97 -24.95
C ILE A 1055 20.66 -15.38 -24.83
N SER A 1056 19.38 -15.58 -25.18
CA SER A 1056 18.78 -16.90 -25.34
C SER A 1056 18.15 -17.04 -26.71
N ALA A 1057 18.36 -18.19 -27.35
CA ALA A 1057 17.92 -18.39 -28.73
C ALA A 1057 17.50 -19.84 -28.98
N TYR A 1058 16.38 -20.02 -29.66
CA TYR A 1058 16.00 -21.27 -30.29
C TYR A 1058 15.84 -21.06 -31.79
N VAL A 1059 16.73 -21.67 -32.57
CA VAL A 1059 16.82 -21.57 -34.02
C VAL A 1059 16.26 -22.83 -34.65
N LEU A 1060 15.30 -22.66 -35.56
CA LEU A 1060 14.67 -23.79 -36.25
C LEU A 1060 15.68 -24.61 -37.05
N GLY A 1061 15.56 -25.93 -36.97
CA GLY A 1061 16.37 -26.87 -37.75
C GLY A 1061 17.84 -26.95 -37.34
N ARG A 1062 18.23 -26.38 -36.19
CA ARG A 1062 19.59 -26.42 -35.64
C ARG A 1062 19.68 -27.27 -34.38
N GLU A 1063 20.90 -27.56 -33.94
CA GLU A 1063 21.14 -28.37 -32.73
C GLU A 1063 20.80 -27.60 -31.45
N ASN A 1064 20.90 -26.26 -31.45
CA ASN A 1064 20.54 -25.41 -30.31
C ASN A 1064 21.36 -25.72 -29.06
N THR A 1065 22.66 -25.94 -29.22
CA THR A 1065 23.60 -26.14 -28.11
C THR A 1065 24.12 -24.79 -27.59
N LYS A 1066 24.60 -24.76 -26.33
CA LYS A 1066 25.29 -23.57 -25.79
C LYS A 1066 26.54 -23.23 -26.62
N ASP A 1067 27.29 -24.22 -27.10
CA ASP A 1067 28.48 -23.99 -27.93
C ASP A 1067 28.16 -23.31 -29.26
N GLU A 1068 27.07 -23.74 -29.93
CA GLU A 1068 26.61 -23.10 -31.16
C GLU A 1068 26.19 -21.64 -30.90
N LEU A 1069 25.44 -21.40 -29.81
CA LEU A 1069 25.04 -20.04 -29.43
C LEU A 1069 26.25 -19.17 -29.10
N ARG A 1070 27.26 -19.71 -28.42
CA ARG A 1070 28.51 -19.00 -28.09
C ARG A 1070 29.21 -18.50 -29.35
N GLU A 1071 29.35 -19.35 -30.36
CA GLU A 1071 29.98 -18.98 -31.64
C GLU A 1071 29.19 -17.87 -32.38
N ILE A 1072 27.86 -17.91 -32.33
CA ILE A 1072 26.99 -16.87 -32.90
C ILE A 1072 27.19 -15.53 -32.17
N ILE A 1073 27.27 -15.55 -30.84
CA ILE A 1073 27.50 -14.36 -30.02
C ILE A 1073 28.88 -13.77 -30.31
N SER A 1074 29.94 -14.58 -30.24
CA SER A 1074 31.32 -14.13 -30.50
C SER A 1074 31.48 -13.49 -31.87
N ARG A 1075 30.93 -14.12 -32.93
CA ARG A 1075 30.97 -13.55 -34.29
C ARG A 1075 30.14 -12.29 -34.46
N THR A 1076 29.12 -12.09 -33.64
CA THR A 1076 28.32 -10.87 -33.70
C THR A 1076 29.03 -9.73 -33.00
N LEU A 1077 29.56 -9.95 -31.80
CA LEU A 1077 30.33 -8.93 -31.06
C LEU A 1077 31.59 -8.49 -31.82
N ALA A 1078 32.24 -9.42 -32.54
CA ALA A 1078 33.36 -9.09 -33.42
C ALA A 1078 32.99 -8.11 -34.56
N GLU A 1079 31.75 -8.10 -35.07
CA GLU A 1079 31.32 -7.10 -36.07
C GLU A 1079 31.25 -5.67 -35.50
N PHE A 1080 31.18 -5.56 -34.17
CA PHE A 1080 31.15 -4.29 -33.45
C PHE A 1080 32.52 -3.93 -32.83
N ASP A 1081 33.59 -4.67 -33.14
CA ASP A 1081 34.91 -4.50 -32.52
C ASP A 1081 34.86 -4.64 -30.97
N LEU A 1082 33.97 -5.50 -30.46
CA LEU A 1082 33.78 -5.76 -29.03
C LEU A 1082 34.40 -7.11 -28.62
N THR A 1083 35.12 -7.09 -27.50
CA THR A 1083 35.69 -8.29 -26.87
C THR A 1083 34.85 -8.65 -25.66
N ALA A 1084 34.48 -9.93 -25.51
CA ALA A 1084 33.64 -10.37 -24.41
C ALA A 1084 34.11 -11.69 -23.79
N GLU A 1085 33.99 -11.77 -22.47
CA GLU A 1085 34.07 -13.01 -21.71
C GLU A 1085 32.69 -13.68 -21.72
N ILE A 1086 32.55 -14.83 -22.37
CA ILE A 1086 31.26 -15.53 -22.51
C ILE A 1086 31.26 -16.76 -21.60
N GLU A 1087 30.17 -16.96 -20.87
CA GLU A 1087 29.94 -18.10 -19.97
C GLU A 1087 30.33 -19.44 -20.62
N SER A 1088 31.12 -20.24 -19.89
CA SER A 1088 31.65 -21.55 -20.29
C SER A 1088 30.61 -22.66 -20.26
#